data_AF-A0A1J4SIY5-F1
#
_entry.id   AF-A0A1J4SIY5-F1
#
_cell.length_a   1.000
_cell.length_b   1.000
_cell.length_c   1.000
_cell.angle_alpha   90.00
_cell.angle_beta   90.00
_cell.angle_gamma   90.00
#
_symmetry.space_group_name_H-M   'P 1'
#
loop_
_entity.id
_entity.type
_entity.pdbx_description
1 polymer ?
#
loop_
_entity_poly.entity_id
_entity_poly.type
_entity_poly.pdbx_seq_one_letter_code
_entity_poly.pdbx_strand_id
1 'polypeptide(L)'
;MTENPGNINIFEGATGSFQDALPLFTGVSGTVLPVRTETSGPAQLCTITQISEAGRPALPSFTNEDLLDPPLIRKTLAETALLFFHAPLHEVFVFNPRHPKARLSAAQLKASRREISLLAGFLKSGDKKTQQDPSRLAAGEFSLGNLHSAHYLYHMAAFRNPASRARFQLGAVLIELGLLQEAYDLLKADTDPEALICLAAIHRKTGNIELARKALSELGQGNQLEERRNTESAWLDIEEGKEAEAEKNFQRLSSSAFEKAEALSGLGAAMARAAFKTKDRNRLAAAVSALRSALATPSSGSGRIFFQLGNLYFRSGDLPQAEACYRRSAAQAPAVQALANLALTLIKTGKLEEAAAITLQVALTDLTSAKRLTAEFPKDRLAALFRVQEAGPAPQPLAAAKPEPAPGPERQPAPEFTPAPQPAPQKAPGLQTAAEGFRFINPAAPAPAKAAKPVQLSPAQPLTPAITGRQPATAPAEPAPAPQIEIETFRDVMHSSSQPTEEESRKDEFISRAFKLASELEDELGHKIYFNLDGLNEAERRLRLKFIKSGAGTAGKLDAVRDSAAFLCYFLQERHKGRLIKLADFDPWGWPMLFDQPGLKLVTYPVQRAWKMLWQETVPEPGWLTKYTNWLADRLKQQPSPVCGAEAARAKVCSHPEKIADAQTEHKRMMVLISSLNETSGIELGRSGLLKMENAIRINFRPDIPPTADGWKLLRCYGHLLAAILAKDFKATWYNVDGEDGGWSMQLPWKTFVFPLGKIYKTASLRDDLNAYYEVLLEDKLRYQSRTQGLIGP
;
A
#
# COMPACT_ATOMS: atom_id res chain seq x y z
N MET A 1 -31.79 -39.39 21.63
CA MET A 1 -30.33 -39.32 21.85
C MET A 1 -30.04 -37.89 22.30
N THR A 2 -29.91 -37.73 23.60
CA THR A 2 -29.76 -36.46 24.31
C THR A 2 -28.32 -35.95 24.19
N GLU A 3 -28.17 -34.68 23.82
CA GLU A 3 -26.88 -33.99 23.68
C GLU A 3 -26.09 -34.06 24.99
N ASN A 4 -24.92 -34.69 24.92
CA ASN A 4 -23.96 -34.76 26.02
C ASN A 4 -23.46 -33.33 26.30
N PRO A 5 -23.41 -32.83 27.54
CA PRO A 5 -22.80 -31.53 27.83
C PRO A 5 -21.35 -31.60 27.41
N GLY A 6 -21.03 -30.96 26.27
CA GLY A 6 -19.73 -31.09 25.61
C GLY A 6 -18.60 -30.74 26.56
N ASN A 7 -17.52 -31.52 26.49
CA ASN A 7 -16.30 -31.26 27.25
C ASN A 7 -15.87 -29.80 27.05
N ILE A 8 -16.04 -28.96 28.08
CA ILE A 8 -15.75 -27.52 28.05
C ILE A 8 -14.24 -27.29 27.82
N ASN A 9 -13.41 -28.27 28.20
CA ASN A 9 -11.96 -28.23 28.07
C ASN A 9 -11.47 -29.10 26.89
N ILE A 10 -11.80 -28.71 25.66
CA ILE A 10 -11.50 -29.52 24.46
C ILE A 10 -10.01 -29.75 24.20
N PHE A 11 -9.12 -28.97 24.82
CA PHE A 11 -7.66 -29.07 24.65
C PHE A 11 -6.97 -29.82 25.79
N GLU A 12 -7.72 -30.39 26.73
CA GLU A 12 -7.15 -31.18 27.82
C GLU A 12 -6.42 -32.41 27.28
N GLY A 13 -5.16 -32.58 27.67
CA GLY A 13 -4.30 -33.68 27.20
C GLY A 13 -3.65 -33.47 25.82
N ALA A 14 -3.89 -32.35 25.13
CA ALA A 14 -3.19 -32.01 23.90
C ALA A 14 -1.77 -31.49 24.22
N THR A 15 -0.73 -32.31 24.01
CA THR A 15 0.66 -31.98 24.40
C THR A 15 1.67 -31.96 23.23
N GLY A 16 1.20 -32.08 21.98
CA GLY A 16 2.07 -32.16 20.79
C GLY A 16 2.23 -30.82 20.06
N SER A 17 1.36 -30.58 19.08
CA SER A 17 1.40 -29.45 18.15
C SER A 17 0.00 -28.89 17.85
N PHE A 18 -0.10 -27.70 17.22
CA PHE A 18 -1.40 -27.17 16.77
C PHE A 18 -2.10 -28.12 15.78
N GLN A 19 -1.33 -28.85 14.98
CA GLN A 19 -1.86 -29.81 14.02
C GLN A 19 -2.59 -30.97 14.71
N ASP A 20 -2.07 -31.46 15.84
CA ASP A 20 -2.71 -32.51 16.64
C ASP A 20 -4.01 -32.02 17.30
N ALA A 21 -4.12 -30.70 17.51
CA ALA A 21 -5.31 -30.08 18.08
C ALA A 21 -6.42 -29.78 17.04
N LEU A 22 -6.14 -29.80 15.74
CA LEU A 22 -7.13 -29.50 14.70
C LEU A 22 -8.41 -30.37 14.81
N PRO A 23 -8.33 -31.70 14.98
CA PRO A 23 -9.52 -32.54 15.11
C PRO A 23 -10.37 -32.21 16.34
N LEU A 24 -9.80 -31.60 17.39
CA LEU A 24 -10.51 -31.23 18.62
C LEU A 24 -11.53 -30.10 18.39
N PHE A 25 -11.36 -29.32 17.32
CA PHE A 25 -12.35 -28.33 16.90
C PHE A 25 -13.59 -28.93 16.22
N THR A 26 -13.59 -30.24 15.94
CA THR A 26 -14.74 -30.93 15.33
C THR A 26 -15.94 -30.86 16.28
N GLY A 27 -17.05 -30.30 15.80
CA GLY A 27 -18.27 -30.10 16.60
C GLY A 27 -18.32 -28.77 17.35
N VAL A 28 -17.26 -27.96 17.34
CA VAL A 28 -17.29 -26.59 17.88
C VAL A 28 -17.96 -25.68 16.85
N SER A 29 -19.26 -25.42 17.02
CA SER A 29 -20.05 -24.61 16.09
C SER A 29 -19.81 -23.10 16.26
N GLY A 30 -19.56 -22.66 17.50
CA GLY A 30 -19.44 -21.24 17.86
C GLY A 30 -18.27 -20.96 18.78
N THR A 31 -17.86 -19.71 18.78
CA THR A 31 -16.86 -19.14 19.69
C THR A 31 -17.39 -17.84 20.25
N VAL A 32 -16.94 -17.49 21.46
CA VAL A 32 -17.19 -16.18 22.05
C VAL A 32 -15.90 -15.39 22.15
N LEU A 33 -15.99 -14.10 21.80
CA LEU A 33 -14.87 -13.17 21.80
C LEU A 33 -15.13 -12.12 22.87
N PRO A 34 -14.22 -11.91 23.84
CA PRO A 34 -14.38 -10.83 24.81
C PRO A 34 -14.25 -9.50 24.09
N VAL A 35 -15.15 -8.56 24.36
CA VAL A 35 -15.14 -7.25 23.73
C VAL A 35 -15.15 -6.14 24.75
N ARG A 36 -14.82 -4.93 24.29
CA ARG A 36 -15.04 -3.69 25.01
C ARG A 36 -15.54 -2.63 24.05
N THR A 37 -16.23 -1.64 24.61
CA THR A 37 -16.73 -0.49 23.87
C THR A 37 -15.69 0.64 23.91
N GLU A 38 -15.43 1.26 22.77
CA GLU A 38 -14.53 2.39 22.57
C GLU A 38 -15.30 3.50 21.86
N THR A 39 -15.05 4.76 22.24
CA THR A 39 -15.74 5.90 21.62
C THR A 39 -14.88 6.58 20.55
N SER A 40 -15.54 7.09 19.52
CA SER A 40 -14.96 7.99 18.53
C SER A 40 -15.93 9.14 18.29
N GLY A 41 -15.74 10.24 19.02
CA GLY A 41 -16.77 11.28 19.13
C GLY A 41 -18.09 10.67 19.63
N PRO A 42 -19.22 10.87 18.93
CA PRO A 42 -20.52 10.30 19.31
C PRO A 42 -20.71 8.82 18.91
N ALA A 43 -19.78 8.22 18.15
CA ALA A 43 -19.88 6.83 17.73
C ALA A 43 -19.34 5.87 18.80
N GLN A 44 -20.06 4.78 19.07
CA GLN A 44 -19.60 3.67 19.92
C GLN A 44 -19.16 2.50 19.04
N LEU A 45 -17.90 2.12 19.17
CA LEU A 45 -17.27 1.03 18.44
C LEU A 45 -17.03 -0.15 19.39
N CYS A 46 -17.26 -1.35 18.91
CA CYS A 46 -16.95 -2.58 19.64
C CYS A 46 -15.63 -3.16 19.13
N THR A 47 -14.68 -3.42 20.03
CA THR A 47 -13.37 -4.03 19.70
C THR A 47 -13.12 -5.24 20.57
N ILE A 48 -12.39 -6.25 20.05
CA ILE A 48 -11.97 -7.40 20.85
C ILE A 48 -11.00 -6.94 21.95
N THR A 49 -11.23 -7.43 23.17
CA THR A 49 -10.35 -7.20 24.31
C THR A 49 -9.10 -8.06 24.15
N GLN A 50 -8.01 -7.43 23.75
CA GLN A 50 -6.73 -8.09 23.53
C GLN A 50 -6.09 -8.54 24.85
N ILE A 51 -5.32 -9.62 24.81
CA ILE A 51 -4.47 -10.10 25.91
C ILE A 51 -2.98 -9.94 25.54
N SER A 52 -2.09 -10.07 26.51
CA SER A 52 -0.64 -10.08 26.28
C SER A 52 -0.11 -11.51 26.43
N GLU A 53 0.58 -12.00 25.41
CA GLU A 53 1.22 -13.31 25.40
C GLU A 53 2.71 -13.13 25.11
N ALA A 54 3.57 -13.51 26.05
CA ALA A 54 5.02 -13.26 25.96
C ALA A 54 5.39 -11.81 25.57
N GLY A 55 4.63 -10.82 26.07
CA GLY A 55 4.84 -9.40 25.78
C GLY A 55 4.32 -8.93 24.41
N ARG A 56 3.62 -9.78 23.65
CA ARG A 56 3.02 -9.44 22.36
C ARG A 56 1.49 -9.36 22.48
N PRO A 57 0.83 -8.42 21.77
CA PRO A 57 -0.63 -8.39 21.73
C PRO A 57 -1.15 -9.64 21.03
N ALA A 58 -2.16 -10.26 21.64
CA ALA A 58 -2.81 -11.46 21.13
C ALA A 58 -4.33 -11.35 21.18
N LEU A 59 -5.00 -11.98 20.21
CA LEU A 59 -6.46 -12.03 20.18
C LEU A 59 -6.98 -13.30 20.88
N PRO A 60 -7.82 -13.15 21.91
CA PRO A 60 -8.44 -14.27 22.60
C PRO A 60 -9.73 -14.73 21.92
N SER A 61 -9.99 -16.03 21.98
CA SER A 61 -11.28 -16.65 21.65
C SER A 61 -11.58 -17.77 22.63
N PHE A 62 -12.86 -18.00 22.92
CA PHE A 62 -13.30 -19.12 23.78
C PHE A 62 -14.20 -20.05 22.98
N THR A 63 -13.92 -21.35 23.08
CA THR A 63 -14.62 -22.40 22.31
C THR A 63 -15.97 -22.77 22.90
N ASN A 64 -16.28 -22.26 24.09
CA ASN A 64 -17.57 -22.39 24.75
C ASN A 64 -17.91 -21.06 25.43
N GLU A 65 -19.18 -20.66 25.40
CA GLU A 65 -19.67 -19.46 26.05
C GLU A 65 -19.55 -19.52 27.58
N ASP A 66 -19.75 -20.70 28.18
CA ASP A 66 -19.70 -20.89 29.63
C ASP A 66 -18.31 -20.61 30.23
N LEU A 67 -17.30 -20.41 29.37
CA LEU A 67 -15.96 -20.03 29.77
C LEU A 67 -15.79 -18.54 30.03
N LEU A 68 -16.70 -17.66 29.58
CA LEU A 68 -16.45 -16.21 29.56
C LEU A 68 -17.67 -15.39 30.02
N ASP A 69 -17.45 -14.46 30.96
CA ASP A 69 -18.45 -13.47 31.34
C ASP A 69 -18.57 -12.31 30.34
N PRO A 70 -19.79 -11.76 30.11
CA PRO A 70 -20.02 -10.57 29.29
C PRO A 70 -19.19 -9.32 29.67
N PRO A 71 -18.99 -8.35 28.74
CA PRO A 71 -19.52 -8.32 27.39
C PRO A 71 -18.68 -9.15 26.42
N LEU A 72 -19.39 -9.88 25.55
CA LEU A 72 -18.82 -10.77 24.55
C LEU A 72 -19.64 -10.68 23.27
N ILE A 73 -19.05 -11.09 22.16
CA ILE A 73 -19.77 -11.34 20.90
C ILE A 73 -19.64 -12.80 20.50
N ARG A 74 -20.66 -13.30 19.82
CA ARG A 74 -20.70 -14.66 19.28
C ARG A 74 -20.32 -14.64 17.81
N LYS A 75 -19.49 -15.60 17.41
CA LYS A 75 -19.09 -15.84 16.02
C LYS A 75 -19.04 -17.34 15.80
N THR A 76 -19.38 -17.81 14.60
CA THR A 76 -19.04 -19.18 14.23
C THR A 76 -17.53 -19.36 14.27
N LEU A 77 -17.06 -20.59 14.47
CA LEU A 77 -15.61 -20.84 14.51
C LEU A 77 -14.92 -20.46 13.18
N ALA A 78 -15.60 -20.67 12.04
CA ALA A 78 -15.10 -20.28 10.72
C ALA A 78 -14.97 -18.76 10.56
N GLU A 79 -15.96 -17.99 11.03
CA GLU A 79 -15.87 -16.52 11.02
C GLU A 79 -14.75 -16.03 11.93
N THR A 80 -14.56 -16.64 13.11
CA THR A 80 -13.46 -16.29 14.01
C THR A 80 -12.10 -16.58 13.38
N ALA A 81 -11.95 -17.73 12.71
CA ALA A 81 -10.70 -18.05 12.02
C ALA A 81 -10.38 -17.03 10.90
N LEU A 82 -11.38 -16.65 10.08
CA LEU A 82 -11.18 -15.63 9.04
C LEU A 82 -10.91 -14.24 9.64
N LEU A 83 -11.63 -13.85 10.69
CA LEU A 83 -11.42 -12.60 11.41
C LEU A 83 -9.99 -12.50 11.96
N PHE A 84 -9.52 -13.57 12.59
CA PHE A 84 -8.17 -13.65 13.15
C PHE A 84 -7.12 -13.65 12.04
N PHE A 85 -7.31 -14.44 10.98
CA PHE A 85 -6.38 -14.48 9.86
C PHE A 85 -6.19 -13.12 9.20
N HIS A 86 -7.24 -12.31 9.13
CA HIS A 86 -7.20 -10.97 8.52
C HIS A 86 -6.94 -9.83 9.51
N ALA A 87 -6.68 -10.12 10.79
CA ALA A 87 -6.31 -9.11 11.79
C ALA A 87 -4.90 -8.56 11.51
N PRO A 88 -4.73 -7.30 11.05
CA PRO A 88 -3.45 -6.84 10.52
C PRO A 88 -2.40 -6.56 11.60
N LEU A 89 -2.82 -6.37 12.85
CA LEU A 89 -1.94 -5.95 13.96
C LEU A 89 -1.54 -7.10 14.90
N HIS A 90 -1.99 -8.34 14.62
CA HIS A 90 -1.89 -9.48 15.53
C HIS A 90 -1.28 -10.69 14.85
N GLU A 91 -0.20 -11.22 15.42
CA GLU A 91 0.45 -12.45 14.93
C GLU A 91 0.20 -13.66 15.86
N VAL A 92 -0.39 -13.41 17.03
CA VAL A 92 -0.65 -14.42 18.06
C VAL A 92 -2.14 -14.46 18.36
N PHE A 93 -2.69 -15.67 18.36
CA PHE A 93 -4.10 -15.95 18.63
C PHE A 93 -4.16 -17.03 19.70
N VAL A 94 -5.10 -16.93 20.64
CA VAL A 94 -5.17 -17.87 21.75
C VAL A 94 -6.61 -18.32 21.96
N PHE A 95 -6.83 -19.63 21.91
CA PHE A 95 -8.09 -20.26 22.27
C PHE A 95 -8.07 -20.66 23.74
N ASN A 96 -9.18 -20.39 24.43
CA ASN A 96 -9.36 -20.60 25.87
C ASN A 96 -8.22 -20.03 26.73
N PRO A 97 -7.78 -18.78 26.51
CA PRO A 97 -6.71 -18.19 27.29
C PRO A 97 -7.15 -17.92 28.73
N ARG A 98 -6.16 -17.72 29.61
CA ARG A 98 -6.40 -17.07 30.89
C ARG A 98 -6.85 -15.63 30.64
N HIS A 99 -7.99 -15.25 31.19
CA HIS A 99 -8.57 -13.92 31.02
C HIS A 99 -9.27 -13.48 32.31
N PRO A 100 -9.26 -12.17 32.67
CA PRO A 100 -9.88 -11.69 33.90
C PRO A 100 -11.37 -11.99 34.03
N LYS A 101 -12.05 -12.19 32.90
CA LYS A 101 -13.47 -12.56 32.82
C LYS A 101 -13.72 -14.05 32.55
N ALA A 102 -12.68 -14.88 32.58
CA ALA A 102 -12.85 -16.31 32.40
C ALA A 102 -13.47 -16.93 33.66
N ARG A 103 -14.56 -17.70 33.50
CA ARG A 103 -15.25 -18.37 34.62
C ARG A 103 -14.53 -19.62 35.10
N LEU A 104 -13.91 -20.33 34.18
CA LEU A 104 -13.24 -21.61 34.41
C LEU A 104 -11.86 -21.58 33.75
N SER A 105 -10.90 -22.28 34.36
CA SER A 105 -9.62 -22.53 33.73
C SER A 105 -9.75 -23.70 32.76
N ALA A 106 -9.41 -23.47 31.49
CA ALA A 106 -9.28 -24.52 30.48
C ALA A 106 -7.83 -24.55 29.96
N ALA A 107 -7.46 -25.66 29.33
CA ALA A 107 -6.20 -25.75 28.61
C ALA A 107 -6.23 -24.74 27.43
N GLN A 108 -5.20 -23.92 27.32
CA GLN A 108 -5.10 -22.93 26.25
C GLN A 108 -4.43 -23.53 25.02
N LEU A 109 -4.87 -23.12 23.83
CA LEU A 109 -4.19 -23.42 22.57
C LEU A 109 -3.74 -22.13 21.91
N LYS A 110 -2.45 -21.99 21.70
CA LYS A 110 -1.86 -20.85 20.98
C LYS A 110 -1.77 -21.17 19.49
N ALA A 111 -1.96 -20.15 18.66
CA ALA A 111 -1.88 -20.24 17.22
C ALA A 111 -1.18 -19.02 16.63
N SER A 112 -0.38 -19.27 15.60
CA SER A 112 0.14 -18.30 14.64
C SER A 112 -0.87 -18.03 13.53
N ARG A 113 -0.66 -16.98 12.73
CA ARG A 113 -1.50 -16.69 11.55
C ARG A 113 -1.55 -17.86 10.56
N ARG A 114 -0.43 -18.56 10.37
CA ARG A 114 -0.36 -19.78 9.56
C ARG A 114 -1.30 -20.86 10.09
N GLU A 115 -1.29 -21.10 11.39
CA GLU A 115 -2.14 -22.10 12.05
C GLU A 115 -3.62 -21.72 12.02
N ILE A 116 -3.94 -20.44 12.15
CA ILE A 116 -5.32 -19.95 11.93
C ILE A 116 -5.77 -20.19 10.48
N SER A 117 -4.89 -20.03 9.49
CA SER A 117 -5.20 -20.38 8.09
C SER A 117 -5.44 -21.88 7.91
N LEU A 118 -4.67 -22.74 8.59
CA LEU A 118 -4.90 -24.18 8.60
C LEU A 118 -6.25 -24.54 9.22
N LEU A 119 -6.62 -23.89 10.33
CA LEU A 119 -7.93 -24.05 10.97
C LEU A 119 -9.06 -23.63 10.01
N ALA A 120 -8.96 -22.47 9.37
CA ALA A 120 -9.96 -22.01 8.39
C ALA A 120 -10.13 -23.01 7.24
N GLY A 121 -9.02 -23.58 6.74
CA GLY A 121 -9.03 -24.61 5.70
C GLY A 121 -9.66 -25.92 6.18
N PHE A 122 -9.30 -26.39 7.37
CA PHE A 122 -9.85 -27.59 7.99
C PHE A 122 -11.37 -27.52 8.13
N LEU A 123 -11.89 -26.39 8.63
CA LEU A 123 -13.34 -26.20 8.85
C LEU A 123 -14.15 -26.19 7.55
N LYS A 124 -13.55 -25.72 6.45
CA LYS A 124 -14.22 -25.67 5.14
C LYS A 124 -14.09 -26.98 4.36
N SER A 125 -12.95 -27.66 4.48
CA SER A 125 -12.68 -28.91 3.77
C SER A 125 -13.27 -30.14 4.48
N GLY A 126 -13.38 -30.10 5.81
CA GLY A 126 -13.90 -31.17 6.68
C GLY A 126 -13.16 -32.52 6.57
N ASP A 127 -13.51 -33.48 7.42
CA ASP A 127 -13.05 -34.88 7.30
C ASP A 127 -13.61 -35.61 6.06
N LYS A 128 -14.50 -34.97 5.30
CA LYS A 128 -15.14 -35.54 4.11
C LYS A 128 -14.23 -35.40 2.89
N LYS A 129 -13.30 -36.36 2.75
CA LYS A 129 -12.88 -37.05 1.49
C LYS A 129 -11.62 -37.87 1.77
N THR A 130 -11.72 -38.88 2.63
CA THR A 130 -10.65 -39.85 2.93
C THR A 130 -10.38 -40.87 1.81
N GLN A 131 -10.80 -40.63 0.58
CA GLN A 131 -10.58 -41.55 -0.56
C GLN A 131 -9.88 -40.93 -1.78
N GLN A 132 -9.64 -39.62 -1.83
CA GLN A 132 -8.97 -38.95 -2.96
C GLN A 132 -7.61 -38.38 -2.55
N ASP A 133 -6.69 -38.29 -3.52
CA ASP A 133 -5.37 -37.68 -3.31
C ASP A 133 -5.52 -36.21 -2.86
N PRO A 134 -5.06 -35.85 -1.64
CA PRO A 134 -5.19 -34.49 -1.11
C PRO A 134 -4.54 -33.45 -2.01
N SER A 135 -3.49 -33.80 -2.76
CA SER A 135 -2.79 -32.88 -3.67
C SER A 135 -3.70 -32.45 -4.84
N ARG A 136 -4.51 -33.39 -5.36
CA ARG A 136 -5.44 -33.11 -6.46
C ARG A 136 -6.61 -32.25 -6.01
N LEU A 137 -7.13 -32.52 -4.81
CA LEU A 137 -8.16 -31.68 -4.20
C LEU A 137 -7.64 -30.27 -3.94
N ALA A 138 -6.42 -30.16 -3.40
CA ALA A 138 -5.78 -28.89 -3.14
C ALA A 138 -5.60 -28.05 -4.41
N ALA A 139 -5.21 -28.67 -5.53
CA ALA A 139 -5.09 -28.00 -6.83
C ALA A 139 -6.44 -27.42 -7.30
N GLY A 140 -7.53 -28.18 -7.13
CA GLY A 140 -8.89 -27.72 -7.43
C GLY A 140 -9.28 -26.51 -6.59
N GLU A 141 -9.11 -26.59 -5.26
CA GLU A 141 -9.40 -25.48 -4.34
C GLU A 141 -8.55 -24.24 -4.65
N PHE A 142 -7.26 -24.44 -4.97
CA PHE A 142 -6.36 -23.35 -5.33
C PHE A 142 -6.79 -22.65 -6.62
N SER A 143 -7.16 -23.41 -7.66
CA SER A 143 -7.66 -22.86 -8.92
C SER A 143 -8.95 -22.05 -8.75
N LEU A 144 -9.78 -22.38 -7.76
CA LEU A 144 -11.00 -21.64 -7.42
C LEU A 144 -10.76 -20.42 -6.52
N GLY A 145 -9.53 -20.21 -6.02
CA GLY A 145 -9.23 -19.15 -5.05
C GLY A 145 -9.61 -19.48 -3.61
N ASN A 146 -9.92 -20.74 -3.30
CA ASN A 146 -10.17 -21.20 -1.93
C ASN A 146 -8.85 -21.45 -1.19
N LEU A 147 -8.08 -20.37 -0.96
CA LEU A 147 -6.69 -20.43 -0.52
C LEU A 147 -6.50 -21.16 0.83
N HIS A 148 -7.40 -20.96 1.81
CA HIS A 148 -7.32 -21.64 3.10
C HIS A 148 -7.52 -23.16 2.97
N SER A 149 -8.50 -23.60 2.17
CA SER A 149 -8.73 -25.02 1.90
C SER A 149 -7.56 -25.64 1.15
N ALA A 150 -7.02 -24.95 0.16
CA ALA A 150 -5.81 -25.38 -0.55
C ALA A 150 -4.60 -25.48 0.39
N HIS A 151 -4.42 -24.51 1.29
CA HIS A 151 -3.35 -24.51 2.29
C HIS A 151 -3.43 -25.74 3.19
N TYR A 152 -4.60 -26.00 3.78
CA TYR A 152 -4.80 -27.18 4.62
C TYR A 152 -4.52 -28.50 3.87
N LEU A 153 -5.05 -28.65 2.66
CA LEU A 153 -4.90 -29.88 1.88
C LEU A 153 -3.45 -30.12 1.40
N TYR A 154 -2.75 -29.08 0.92
CA TYR A 154 -1.34 -29.20 0.57
C TYR A 154 -0.44 -29.40 1.79
N HIS A 155 -0.78 -28.79 2.93
CA HIS A 155 -0.09 -29.04 4.19
C HIS A 155 -0.21 -30.52 4.59
N MET A 156 -1.41 -31.09 4.52
CA MET A 156 -1.61 -32.53 4.79
C MET A 156 -0.87 -33.43 3.80
N ALA A 157 -0.83 -33.07 2.51
CA ALA A 157 -0.10 -33.82 1.49
C ALA A 157 1.42 -33.79 1.73
N ALA A 158 1.98 -32.61 1.99
CA ALA A 158 3.41 -32.43 2.28
C ALA A 158 3.80 -33.09 3.62
N PHE A 159 2.92 -33.06 4.62
CA PHE A 159 3.16 -33.70 5.91
C PHE A 159 3.20 -35.24 5.78
N ARG A 160 2.28 -35.83 5.02
CA ARG A 160 2.26 -37.28 4.76
C ARG A 160 3.47 -37.75 3.94
N ASN A 161 3.96 -36.92 3.02
CA ASN A 161 5.13 -37.21 2.22
C ASN A 161 5.98 -35.94 2.02
N PRO A 162 6.96 -35.68 2.91
CA PRO A 162 7.83 -34.50 2.82
C PRO A 162 8.67 -34.44 1.53
N ALA A 163 8.96 -35.59 0.93
CA ALA A 163 9.68 -35.67 -0.34
C ALA A 163 8.81 -35.31 -1.56
N SER A 164 7.49 -35.18 -1.39
CA SER A 164 6.58 -34.83 -2.48
C SER A 164 6.82 -33.41 -2.99
N ARG A 165 6.47 -33.19 -4.27
CA ARG A 165 6.46 -31.84 -4.88
C ARG A 165 5.34 -30.94 -4.34
N ALA A 166 4.50 -31.44 -3.42
CA ALA A 166 3.43 -30.67 -2.80
C ALA A 166 3.96 -29.47 -1.99
N ARG A 167 5.20 -29.52 -1.47
CA ARG A 167 5.82 -28.39 -0.75
C ARG A 167 5.95 -27.12 -1.60
N PHE A 168 6.17 -27.25 -2.90
CA PHE A 168 6.26 -26.09 -3.80
C PHE A 168 4.89 -25.44 -4.01
N GLN A 169 3.85 -26.26 -4.18
CA GLN A 169 2.47 -25.78 -4.30
C GLN A 169 1.98 -25.17 -2.97
N LEU A 170 2.37 -25.76 -1.84
CA LEU A 170 2.17 -25.16 -0.52
C LEU A 170 2.84 -23.78 -0.43
N GLY A 171 4.09 -23.65 -0.89
CA GLY A 171 4.78 -22.36 -0.98
C GLY A 171 4.01 -21.33 -1.82
N ALA A 172 3.51 -21.71 -2.99
CA ALA A 172 2.69 -20.84 -3.84
C ALA A 172 1.39 -20.39 -3.16
N VAL A 173 0.70 -21.30 -2.45
CA VAL A 173 -0.50 -20.96 -1.67
C VAL A 173 -0.17 -19.99 -0.53
N LEU A 174 0.93 -20.22 0.19
CA LEU A 174 1.38 -19.32 1.26
C LEU A 174 1.70 -17.92 0.72
N ILE A 175 2.28 -17.82 -0.48
CA ILE A 175 2.53 -16.54 -1.17
C ILE A 175 1.22 -15.81 -1.48
N GLU A 176 0.21 -16.50 -2.02
CA GLU A 176 -1.10 -15.90 -2.31
C GLU A 176 -1.87 -15.52 -1.03
N LEU A 177 -1.68 -16.26 0.06
CA LEU A 177 -2.19 -15.90 1.39
C LEU A 177 -1.43 -14.74 2.06
N GLY A 178 -0.30 -14.29 1.50
CA GLY A 178 0.56 -13.27 2.10
C GLY A 178 1.44 -13.76 3.26
N LEU A 179 1.52 -15.07 3.49
CA LEU A 179 2.39 -15.72 4.49
C LEU A 179 3.81 -15.89 3.92
N LEU A 180 4.44 -14.77 3.55
CA LEU A 180 5.69 -14.74 2.79
C LEU A 180 6.89 -15.32 3.56
N GLN A 181 6.93 -15.12 4.88
CA GLN A 181 8.00 -15.68 5.72
C GLN A 181 7.90 -17.20 5.79
N GLU A 182 6.69 -17.71 6.00
CA GLU A 182 6.45 -19.14 6.12
C GLU A 182 6.72 -19.84 4.78
N ALA A 183 6.41 -19.17 3.65
CA ALA A 183 6.79 -19.63 2.32
C ALA A 183 8.32 -19.61 2.11
N TYR A 184 9.00 -18.56 2.57
CA TYR A 184 10.46 -18.44 2.48
C TYR A 184 11.17 -19.51 3.30
N ASP A 185 10.79 -19.68 4.57
CA ASP A 185 11.40 -20.68 5.45
C ASP A 185 11.22 -22.11 4.94
N LEU A 186 10.10 -22.38 4.26
CA LEU A 186 9.84 -23.66 3.59
C LEU A 186 10.77 -23.92 2.40
N LEU A 187 11.20 -22.88 1.67
CA LEU A 187 11.83 -23.01 0.35
C LEU A 187 13.27 -22.52 0.27
N LYS A 188 13.77 -21.72 1.23
CA LYS A 188 15.06 -21.01 1.16
C LYS A 188 16.30 -21.88 0.96
N ALA A 189 16.23 -23.16 1.34
CA ALA A 189 17.32 -24.12 1.19
C ALA A 189 17.21 -24.98 -0.08
N ASP A 190 16.13 -24.84 -0.85
CA ASP A 190 15.83 -25.67 -2.00
C ASP A 190 16.35 -25.02 -3.29
N THR A 191 16.94 -25.83 -4.16
CA THR A 191 17.49 -25.41 -5.46
C THR A 191 16.63 -25.88 -6.63
N ASP A 192 15.49 -26.55 -6.36
CA ASP A 192 14.54 -26.96 -7.41
C ASP A 192 13.99 -25.71 -8.13
N PRO A 193 13.84 -25.77 -9.48
CA PRO A 193 13.29 -24.66 -10.26
C PRO A 193 11.93 -24.14 -9.75
N GLU A 194 11.08 -24.99 -9.18
CA GLU A 194 9.81 -24.57 -8.58
C GLU A 194 10.01 -23.70 -7.34
N ALA A 195 10.99 -24.05 -6.50
CA ALA A 195 11.35 -23.25 -5.34
C ALA A 195 11.93 -21.91 -5.76
N LEU A 196 12.85 -21.89 -6.74
CA LEU A 196 13.48 -20.67 -7.25
C LEU A 196 12.46 -19.66 -7.79
N ILE A 197 11.42 -20.11 -8.50
CA ILE A 197 10.33 -19.21 -8.95
C ILE A 197 9.54 -18.64 -7.77
N CYS A 198 9.22 -19.47 -6.77
CA CYS A 198 8.51 -19.00 -5.58
C CYS A 198 9.38 -18.01 -4.78
N LEU A 199 10.69 -18.26 -4.66
CA LEU A 199 11.65 -17.37 -4.03
C LEU A 199 11.76 -16.05 -4.78
N ALA A 200 11.79 -16.07 -6.12
CA ALA A 200 11.74 -14.85 -6.92
C ALA A 200 10.48 -14.03 -6.62
N ALA A 201 9.31 -14.66 -6.56
CA ALA A 201 8.05 -14.00 -6.21
C ALA A 201 8.05 -13.43 -4.79
N ILE A 202 8.61 -14.14 -3.80
CA ILE A 202 8.79 -13.66 -2.43
C ILE A 202 9.71 -12.43 -2.43
N HIS A 203 10.86 -12.53 -3.09
CA HIS A 203 11.83 -11.44 -3.17
C HIS A 203 11.24 -10.20 -3.86
N ARG A 204 10.48 -10.36 -4.95
CA ARG A 204 9.75 -9.25 -5.57
C ARG A 204 8.76 -8.60 -4.61
N LYS A 205 7.87 -9.40 -3.99
CA LYS A 205 6.83 -8.89 -3.08
C LYS A 205 7.42 -8.23 -1.82
N THR A 206 8.66 -8.55 -1.47
CA THR A 206 9.41 -7.94 -0.36
C THR A 206 10.33 -6.80 -0.80
N GLY A 207 10.40 -6.48 -2.10
CA GLY A 207 11.18 -5.36 -2.65
C GLY A 207 12.64 -5.68 -2.99
N ASN A 208 13.07 -6.94 -2.88
CA ASN A 208 14.41 -7.40 -3.23
C ASN A 208 14.56 -7.69 -4.72
N ILE A 209 14.59 -6.64 -5.53
CA ILE A 209 14.65 -6.79 -6.99
C ILE A 209 15.90 -7.58 -7.42
N GLU A 210 17.07 -7.29 -6.83
CA GLU A 210 18.32 -7.99 -7.16
C GLU A 210 18.27 -9.49 -6.89
N LEU A 211 17.78 -9.90 -5.70
CA LEU A 211 17.66 -11.33 -5.36
C LEU A 211 16.58 -12.01 -6.19
N ALA A 212 15.49 -11.31 -6.53
CA ALA A 212 14.47 -11.84 -7.42
C ALA A 212 15.04 -12.09 -8.83
N ARG A 213 15.78 -11.13 -9.39
CA ARG A 213 16.47 -11.27 -10.69
C ARG A 213 17.49 -12.40 -10.66
N LYS A 214 18.27 -12.52 -9.57
CA LYS A 214 19.23 -13.62 -9.37
C LYS A 214 18.52 -14.97 -9.39
N ALA A 215 17.47 -15.16 -8.58
CA ALA A 215 16.71 -16.41 -8.54
C ALA A 215 16.12 -16.77 -9.92
N LEU A 216 15.62 -15.79 -10.68
CA LEU A 216 15.14 -16.04 -12.05
C LEU A 216 16.25 -16.41 -13.04
N SER A 217 17.47 -15.88 -12.85
CA SER A 217 18.62 -16.19 -13.72
C SER A 217 19.10 -17.63 -13.56
N GLU A 218 18.97 -18.20 -12.36
CA GLU A 218 19.37 -19.57 -12.03
C GLU A 218 18.49 -20.65 -12.66
N LEU A 219 17.28 -20.29 -13.13
CA LEU A 219 16.33 -21.22 -13.77
C LEU A 219 16.75 -21.71 -15.17
N GLY A 220 17.69 -21.04 -15.84
CA GLY A 220 18.06 -21.32 -17.23
C GLY A 220 16.97 -20.98 -18.28
N GLN A 221 17.25 -21.24 -19.56
CA GLN A 221 16.30 -21.08 -20.68
C GLN A 221 15.72 -22.45 -21.11
N GLY A 222 14.50 -22.47 -21.65
CA GLY A 222 13.87 -23.68 -22.22
C GLY A 222 13.29 -24.67 -21.20
N ASN A 223 12.97 -24.21 -19.98
CA ASN A 223 12.33 -25.04 -18.94
C ASN A 223 10.79 -25.02 -19.06
N GLN A 224 10.10 -26.01 -18.47
CA GLN A 224 8.63 -26.06 -18.43
C GLN A 224 7.99 -24.89 -17.66
N LEU A 225 8.80 -24.08 -16.98
CA LEU A 225 8.37 -22.96 -16.15
C LEU A 225 8.59 -21.61 -16.86
N GLU A 226 8.89 -21.62 -18.17
CA GLU A 226 9.24 -20.43 -18.92
C GLU A 226 8.14 -19.36 -18.88
N GLU A 227 6.87 -19.76 -18.98
CA GLU A 227 5.73 -18.83 -18.87
C GLU A 227 5.66 -18.17 -17.48
N ARG A 228 5.84 -18.95 -16.40
CA ARG A 228 5.83 -18.45 -15.02
C ARG A 228 7.04 -17.55 -14.74
N ARG A 229 8.22 -17.93 -15.23
CA ARG A 229 9.45 -17.11 -15.17
C ARG A 229 9.24 -15.78 -15.88
N ASN A 230 8.69 -15.80 -17.10
CA ASN A 230 8.45 -14.59 -17.89
C ASN A 230 7.39 -13.70 -17.25
N THR A 231 6.34 -14.28 -16.66
CA THR A 231 5.31 -13.56 -15.89
C THR A 231 5.93 -12.87 -14.67
N GLU A 232 6.75 -13.58 -13.91
CA GLU A 232 7.44 -13.03 -12.74
C GLU A 232 8.47 -11.95 -13.12
N SER A 233 9.18 -12.14 -14.24
CA SER A 233 10.08 -11.13 -14.81
C SER A 233 9.33 -9.85 -15.22
N ALA A 234 8.15 -9.97 -15.82
CA ALA A 234 7.33 -8.82 -16.20
C ALA A 234 6.77 -8.08 -14.97
N TRP A 235 6.45 -8.81 -13.90
CA TRP A 235 6.11 -8.18 -12.61
C TRP A 235 7.30 -7.43 -11.99
N LEU A 236 8.53 -7.91 -12.15
CA LEU A 236 9.73 -7.18 -11.73
C LEU A 236 9.96 -5.91 -12.55
N ASP A 237 9.67 -5.94 -13.85
CA ASP A 237 9.75 -4.75 -14.72
C ASP A 237 8.81 -3.63 -14.19
N ILE A 238 7.61 -3.98 -13.71
CA ILE A 238 6.70 -3.05 -13.03
C ILE A 238 7.37 -2.45 -11.79
N GLU A 239 7.98 -3.26 -10.93
CA GLU A 239 8.59 -2.76 -9.69
C GLU A 239 9.81 -1.85 -9.95
N GLU A 240 10.56 -2.12 -11.01
CA GLU A 240 11.69 -1.31 -11.48
C GLU A 240 11.27 0.00 -12.16
N GLY A 241 9.98 0.22 -12.40
CA GLY A 241 9.46 1.41 -13.10
C GLY A 241 9.63 1.34 -14.62
N LYS A 242 9.74 0.13 -15.18
CA LYS A 242 9.80 -0.17 -16.61
C LYS A 242 8.41 -0.58 -17.11
N GLU A 243 7.42 0.31 -16.95
CA GLU A 243 6.02 -0.05 -17.21
C GLU A 243 5.74 -0.38 -18.68
N ALA A 244 6.45 0.24 -19.63
CA ALA A 244 6.27 0.01 -21.06
C ALA A 244 6.75 -1.39 -21.48
N GLU A 245 7.91 -1.81 -20.97
CA GLU A 245 8.44 -3.16 -21.17
C GLU A 245 7.53 -4.20 -20.51
N ALA A 246 7.09 -3.94 -19.28
CA ALA A 246 6.14 -4.81 -18.58
C ALA A 246 4.83 -4.98 -19.37
N GLU A 247 4.23 -3.89 -19.84
CA GLU A 247 3.00 -3.89 -20.64
C GLU A 247 3.16 -4.78 -21.88
N LYS A 248 4.24 -4.58 -22.64
CA LYS A 248 4.55 -5.38 -23.84
C LYS A 248 4.71 -6.88 -23.49
N ASN A 249 5.43 -7.18 -22.41
CA ASN A 249 5.67 -8.55 -21.98
C ASN A 249 4.37 -9.24 -21.53
N PHE A 250 3.54 -8.57 -20.73
CA PHE A 250 2.24 -9.09 -20.31
C PHE A 250 1.25 -9.22 -21.47
N GLN A 251 1.30 -8.33 -22.46
CA GLN A 251 0.46 -8.44 -23.67
C GLN A 251 0.83 -9.67 -24.50
N ARG A 252 2.14 -9.95 -24.66
CA ARG A 252 2.62 -11.17 -25.30
C ARG A 252 2.17 -12.42 -24.53
N LEU A 253 2.39 -12.43 -23.21
CA LEU A 253 2.04 -13.56 -22.34
C LEU A 253 0.54 -13.83 -22.34
N SER A 254 -0.31 -12.83 -22.19
CA SER A 254 -1.77 -13.01 -22.22
C SER A 254 -2.31 -13.51 -23.57
N SER A 255 -1.57 -13.29 -24.67
CA SER A 255 -1.92 -13.79 -25.99
C SER A 255 -1.56 -15.28 -26.15
N SER A 256 -0.40 -15.70 -25.63
CA SER A 256 0.15 -17.05 -25.84
C SER A 256 -0.04 -18.03 -24.69
N ALA A 257 -0.21 -17.56 -23.45
CA ALA A 257 -0.22 -18.41 -22.26
C ALA A 257 -1.49 -19.27 -22.16
N PHE A 258 -1.32 -20.46 -21.59
CA PHE A 258 -2.44 -21.35 -21.26
C PHE A 258 -3.27 -20.79 -20.09
N GLU A 259 -2.61 -20.32 -19.03
CA GLU A 259 -3.23 -19.63 -17.89
C GLU A 259 -3.09 -18.10 -18.03
N LYS A 260 -4.14 -17.46 -18.52
CA LYS A 260 -4.09 -16.02 -18.87
C LYS A 260 -4.38 -15.07 -17.72
N ALA A 261 -4.96 -15.56 -16.62
CA ALA A 261 -5.47 -14.71 -15.53
C ALA A 261 -4.38 -13.81 -14.94
N GLU A 262 -3.23 -14.37 -14.57
CA GLU A 262 -2.14 -13.62 -13.96
C GLU A 262 -1.50 -12.64 -14.96
N ALA A 263 -1.29 -13.07 -16.22
CA ALA A 263 -0.74 -12.20 -17.25
C ALA A 263 -1.68 -11.03 -17.60
N LEU A 264 -2.98 -11.27 -17.66
CA LEU A 264 -3.99 -10.22 -17.86
C LEU A 264 -4.10 -9.28 -16.64
N SER A 265 -3.93 -9.81 -15.42
CA SER A 265 -3.83 -8.99 -14.21
C SER A 265 -2.61 -8.07 -14.25
N GLY A 266 -1.45 -8.61 -14.61
CA GLY A 266 -0.22 -7.85 -14.81
C GLY A 266 -0.35 -6.79 -15.90
N LEU A 267 -0.98 -7.12 -17.03
CA LEU A 267 -1.28 -6.17 -18.11
C LEU A 267 -2.13 -5.00 -17.61
N GLY A 268 -3.22 -5.30 -16.89
CA GLY A 268 -4.09 -4.30 -16.28
C GLY A 268 -3.35 -3.42 -15.28
N ALA A 269 -2.49 -4.00 -14.43
CA ALA A 269 -1.68 -3.26 -13.48
C ALA A 269 -0.67 -2.31 -14.17
N ALA A 270 0.04 -2.78 -15.20
CA ALA A 270 0.97 -1.96 -15.98
C ALA A 270 0.26 -0.78 -16.66
N MET A 271 -0.85 -1.05 -17.34
CA MET A 271 -1.68 -0.02 -18.00
C MET A 271 -2.24 0.98 -17.00
N ALA A 272 -2.73 0.53 -15.83
CA ALA A 272 -3.26 1.42 -14.81
C ALA A 272 -2.18 2.36 -14.26
N ARG A 273 -0.98 1.85 -13.95
CA ARG A 273 0.14 2.69 -13.47
C ARG A 273 0.53 3.73 -14.51
N ALA A 274 0.63 3.32 -15.78
CA ALA A 274 0.91 4.25 -16.86
C ALA A 274 -0.21 5.28 -17.05
N ALA A 275 -1.47 4.86 -17.00
CA ALA A 275 -2.63 5.74 -17.10
C ALA A 275 -2.68 6.80 -15.99
N PHE A 276 -2.36 6.43 -14.75
CA PHE A 276 -2.28 7.39 -13.64
C PHE A 276 -1.14 8.39 -13.84
N LYS A 277 0.02 7.93 -14.34
CA LYS A 277 1.17 8.80 -14.65
C LYS A 277 0.85 9.82 -15.75
N THR A 278 0.08 9.43 -16.76
CA THR A 278 -0.21 10.28 -17.94
C THR A 278 -1.60 10.89 -17.93
N LYS A 279 -2.41 10.66 -16.88
CA LYS A 279 -3.83 11.03 -16.78
C LYS A 279 -4.67 10.61 -18.00
N ASP A 280 -4.33 9.46 -18.60
CA ASP A 280 -4.96 8.96 -19.83
C ASP A 280 -6.17 8.08 -19.52
N ARG A 281 -7.37 8.61 -19.80
CA ARG A 281 -8.66 7.91 -19.57
C ARG A 281 -8.84 6.69 -20.48
N ASN A 282 -8.32 6.70 -21.70
CA ASN A 282 -8.44 5.57 -22.62
C ASN A 282 -7.58 4.39 -22.15
N ARG A 283 -6.37 4.69 -21.65
CA ARG A 283 -5.51 3.66 -21.04
C ARG A 283 -6.11 3.09 -19.76
N LEU A 284 -6.78 3.92 -18.95
CA LEU A 284 -7.51 3.44 -17.78
C LEU A 284 -8.64 2.47 -18.16
N ALA A 285 -9.40 2.77 -19.22
CA ALA A 285 -10.43 1.87 -19.74
C ALA A 285 -9.84 0.54 -20.26
N ALA A 286 -8.69 0.59 -20.92
CA ALA A 286 -7.96 -0.61 -21.34
C ALA A 286 -7.51 -1.46 -20.14
N ALA A 287 -7.01 -0.83 -19.07
CA ALA A 287 -6.65 -1.52 -17.83
C ALA A 287 -7.84 -2.25 -17.19
N VAL A 288 -9.00 -1.58 -17.12
CA VAL A 288 -10.26 -2.18 -16.65
C VAL A 288 -10.66 -3.39 -17.51
N SER A 289 -10.55 -3.27 -18.84
CA SER A 289 -10.86 -4.37 -19.77
C SER A 289 -9.95 -5.60 -19.56
N ALA A 290 -8.65 -5.36 -19.37
CA ALA A 290 -7.68 -6.42 -19.09
C ALA A 290 -8.00 -7.15 -17.78
N LEU A 291 -8.28 -6.42 -16.70
CA LEU A 291 -8.64 -7.01 -15.39
C LEU A 291 -9.98 -7.76 -15.43
N ARG A 292 -10.97 -7.25 -16.18
CA ARG A 292 -12.24 -7.99 -16.40
C ARG A 292 -12.01 -9.29 -17.16
N SER A 293 -11.12 -9.26 -18.16
CA SER A 293 -10.76 -10.46 -18.92
C SER A 293 -10.01 -11.48 -18.05
N ALA A 294 -9.18 -11.01 -17.11
CA ALA A 294 -8.50 -11.87 -16.14
C ALA A 294 -9.49 -12.64 -15.23
N LEU A 295 -10.68 -12.09 -15.01
CA LEU A 295 -11.75 -12.67 -14.20
C LEU A 295 -12.74 -13.54 -15.00
N ALA A 296 -12.50 -13.75 -16.31
CA ALA A 296 -13.36 -14.61 -17.12
C ALA A 296 -13.39 -16.06 -16.60
N THR A 297 -12.29 -16.51 -15.99
CA THR A 297 -12.18 -17.80 -15.33
C THR A 297 -11.75 -17.59 -13.88
N PRO A 298 -12.35 -18.31 -12.90
CA PRO A 298 -11.85 -18.32 -11.54
C PRO A 298 -10.37 -18.69 -11.48
N SER A 299 -9.63 -18.02 -10.59
CA SER A 299 -8.20 -18.23 -10.35
C SER A 299 -7.85 -17.91 -8.90
N SER A 300 -6.69 -18.39 -8.44
CA SER A 300 -6.15 -18.09 -7.11
C SER A 300 -6.02 -16.59 -6.82
N GLY A 301 -5.77 -15.77 -7.85
CA GLY A 301 -5.65 -14.32 -7.75
C GLY A 301 -6.96 -13.55 -7.82
N SER A 302 -8.13 -14.20 -7.96
CA SER A 302 -9.41 -13.52 -8.23
C SER A 302 -9.74 -12.43 -7.21
N GLY A 303 -9.54 -12.68 -5.92
CA GLY A 303 -9.85 -11.73 -4.85
C GLY A 303 -9.00 -10.45 -4.94
N ARG A 304 -7.72 -10.62 -5.30
CA ARG A 304 -6.78 -9.52 -5.58
C ARG A 304 -7.18 -8.76 -6.84
N ILE A 305 -7.58 -9.45 -7.90
CA ILE A 305 -8.00 -8.81 -9.16
C ILE A 305 -9.29 -8.01 -8.96
N PHE A 306 -10.27 -8.54 -8.22
CA PHE A 306 -11.46 -7.76 -7.83
C PHE A 306 -11.10 -6.52 -7.01
N PHE A 307 -10.15 -6.63 -6.07
CA PHE A 307 -9.67 -5.48 -5.30
C PHE A 307 -9.03 -4.41 -6.19
N GLN A 308 -8.14 -4.80 -7.11
CA GLN A 308 -7.50 -3.89 -8.06
C GLN A 308 -8.53 -3.20 -8.95
N LEU A 309 -9.49 -3.96 -9.49
CA LEU A 309 -10.57 -3.44 -10.31
C LEU A 309 -11.46 -2.45 -9.54
N GLY A 310 -11.77 -2.76 -8.27
CA GLY A 310 -12.49 -1.86 -7.37
C GLY A 310 -11.75 -0.53 -7.15
N ASN A 311 -10.43 -0.57 -6.97
CA ASN A 311 -9.61 0.65 -6.85
C ASN A 311 -9.65 1.50 -8.13
N LEU A 312 -9.63 0.88 -9.32
CA LEU A 312 -9.73 1.62 -10.58
C LEU A 312 -11.09 2.30 -10.71
N TYR A 313 -12.19 1.57 -10.48
CA TYR A 313 -13.54 2.13 -10.54
C TYR A 313 -13.78 3.23 -9.49
N PHE A 314 -13.27 3.04 -8.27
CA PHE A 314 -13.38 4.05 -7.22
C PHE A 314 -12.68 5.35 -7.62
N ARG A 315 -11.48 5.25 -8.20
CA ARG A 315 -10.72 6.41 -8.68
C ARG A 315 -11.34 7.06 -9.91
N SER A 316 -11.98 6.29 -10.79
CA SER A 316 -12.70 6.82 -11.95
C SER A 316 -14.09 7.38 -11.62
N GLY A 317 -14.55 7.26 -10.36
CA GLY A 317 -15.86 7.72 -9.90
C GLY A 317 -17.02 6.76 -10.15
N ASP A 318 -16.77 5.56 -10.67
CA ASP A 318 -17.80 4.53 -10.86
C ASP A 318 -18.00 3.74 -9.55
N LEU A 319 -18.61 4.42 -8.59
CA LEU A 319 -18.83 3.85 -7.25
C LEU A 319 -19.69 2.57 -7.25
N PRO A 320 -20.74 2.41 -8.08
CA PRO A 320 -21.50 1.15 -8.15
C PRO A 320 -20.64 -0.04 -8.57
N GLN A 321 -19.77 0.11 -9.58
CA GLN A 321 -18.87 -0.98 -9.97
C GLN A 321 -17.77 -1.22 -8.94
N ALA A 322 -17.26 -0.16 -8.30
CA ALA A 322 -16.31 -0.29 -7.20
C ALA A 322 -16.90 -1.11 -6.05
N GLU A 323 -18.14 -0.80 -5.63
CA GLU A 323 -18.89 -1.50 -4.59
C GLU A 323 -19.03 -3.00 -4.92
N ALA A 324 -19.45 -3.33 -6.14
CA ALA A 324 -19.59 -4.73 -6.59
C ALA A 324 -18.25 -5.48 -6.55
N CYS A 325 -17.16 -4.82 -6.97
CA CYS A 325 -15.82 -5.40 -6.94
C CYS A 325 -15.31 -5.62 -5.51
N TYR A 326 -15.44 -4.63 -4.62
CA TYR A 326 -15.00 -4.78 -3.24
C TYR A 326 -15.82 -5.82 -2.47
N ARG A 327 -17.13 -5.95 -2.71
CA ARG A 327 -17.92 -7.06 -2.13
C ARG A 327 -17.40 -8.42 -2.56
N ARG A 328 -17.09 -8.60 -3.84
CA ARG A 328 -16.51 -9.86 -4.34
C ARG A 328 -15.13 -10.14 -3.78
N SER A 329 -14.30 -9.10 -3.64
CA SER A 329 -13.00 -9.21 -2.98
C SER A 329 -13.14 -9.62 -1.51
N ALA A 330 -13.97 -8.92 -0.74
CA ALA A 330 -14.22 -9.20 0.67
C ALA A 330 -14.87 -10.58 0.91
N ALA A 331 -15.69 -11.07 -0.02
CA ALA A 331 -16.27 -12.41 0.06
C ALA A 331 -15.22 -13.53 -0.09
N GLN A 332 -14.13 -13.28 -0.81
CA GLN A 332 -13.02 -14.23 -0.96
C GLN A 332 -11.97 -14.07 0.14
N ALA A 333 -11.64 -12.83 0.47
CA ALA A 333 -10.68 -12.47 1.50
C ALA A 333 -11.19 -11.21 2.24
N PRO A 334 -11.81 -11.34 3.43
CA PRO A 334 -12.31 -10.21 4.21
C PRO A 334 -11.17 -9.44 4.91
N ALA A 335 -10.14 -9.06 4.14
CA ALA A 335 -9.05 -8.24 4.61
C ALA A 335 -9.55 -6.85 5.02
N VAL A 336 -9.00 -6.30 6.10
CA VAL A 336 -9.37 -4.97 6.63
C VAL A 336 -9.35 -3.90 5.53
N GLN A 337 -8.35 -3.94 4.63
CA GLN A 337 -8.25 -2.98 3.53
C GLN A 337 -9.42 -3.08 2.53
N ALA A 338 -9.83 -4.29 2.15
CA ALA A 338 -10.96 -4.48 1.25
C ALA A 338 -12.28 -4.05 1.91
N LEU A 339 -12.45 -4.38 3.20
CA LEU A 339 -13.61 -3.96 3.99
C LEU A 339 -13.66 -2.44 4.20
N ALA A 340 -12.53 -1.79 4.45
CA ALA A 340 -12.45 -0.34 4.59
C ALA A 340 -12.78 0.39 3.28
N ASN A 341 -12.26 -0.10 2.15
CA ASN A 341 -12.60 0.46 0.84
C ASN A 341 -14.07 0.23 0.47
N LEU A 342 -14.64 -0.92 0.84
CA LEU A 342 -16.08 -1.18 0.72
C LEU A 342 -16.89 -0.19 1.56
N ALA A 343 -16.55 -0.03 2.85
CA ALA A 343 -17.23 0.92 3.75
C ALA A 343 -17.16 2.36 3.21
N LEU A 344 -15.97 2.82 2.79
CA LEU A 344 -15.81 4.14 2.19
C LEU A 344 -16.64 4.32 0.92
N THR A 345 -16.71 3.29 0.08
CA THR A 345 -17.55 3.31 -1.13
C THR A 345 -19.03 3.42 -0.77
N LEU A 346 -19.49 2.66 0.23
CA LEU A 346 -20.87 2.69 0.72
C LEU A 346 -21.24 4.05 1.35
N ILE A 347 -20.31 4.69 2.07
CA ILE A 347 -20.50 6.06 2.58
C ILE A 347 -20.75 7.02 1.42
N LYS A 348 -19.90 6.96 0.39
CA LYS A 348 -20.02 7.83 -0.79
C LYS A 348 -21.27 7.58 -1.63
N THR A 349 -21.82 6.36 -1.60
CA THR A 349 -23.10 6.03 -2.27
C THR A 349 -24.31 6.23 -1.38
N GLY A 350 -24.14 6.73 -0.15
CA GLY A 350 -25.22 7.04 0.79
C GLY A 350 -25.81 5.83 1.53
N LYS A 351 -25.21 4.63 1.39
CA LYS A 351 -25.63 3.40 2.07
C LYS A 351 -25.04 3.33 3.48
N LEU A 352 -25.41 4.28 4.33
CA LEU A 352 -24.74 4.54 5.61
C LEU A 352 -24.92 3.40 6.61
N GLU A 353 -26.08 2.75 6.65
CA GLU A 353 -26.37 1.65 7.57
C GLU A 353 -25.49 0.42 7.27
N GLU A 354 -25.34 0.06 6.00
CA GLU A 354 -24.41 -1.00 5.58
C GLU A 354 -22.95 -0.61 5.87
N ALA A 355 -22.57 0.63 5.56
CA ALA A 355 -21.23 1.12 5.82
C ALA A 355 -20.88 1.05 7.32
N ALA A 356 -21.82 1.39 8.19
CA ALA A 356 -21.65 1.32 9.64
C ALA A 356 -21.44 -0.13 10.11
N ALA A 357 -22.20 -1.08 9.58
CA ALA A 357 -22.02 -2.51 9.88
C ALA A 357 -20.62 -3.02 9.48
N ILE A 358 -20.14 -2.66 8.29
CA ILE A 358 -18.78 -3.02 7.85
C ILE A 358 -17.72 -2.33 8.70
N THR A 359 -17.93 -1.06 9.07
CA THR A 359 -17.01 -0.31 9.95
C THR A 359 -16.92 -0.97 11.34
N LEU A 360 -18.04 -1.45 11.90
CA LEU A 360 -18.05 -2.20 13.16
C LEU A 360 -17.33 -3.55 13.04
N GLN A 361 -17.41 -4.22 11.88
CA GLN A 361 -16.63 -5.42 11.63
C GLN A 361 -15.13 -5.13 11.63
N VAL A 362 -14.69 -4.04 10.98
CA VAL A 362 -13.28 -3.59 11.00
C VAL A 362 -12.83 -3.27 12.42
N ALA A 363 -13.69 -2.62 13.22
CA ALA A 363 -13.37 -2.22 14.59
C ALA A 363 -13.01 -3.39 15.52
N LEU A 364 -13.45 -4.61 15.22
CA LEU A 364 -13.13 -5.81 16.02
C LEU A 364 -11.62 -6.07 16.12
N THR A 365 -10.88 -5.81 15.04
CA THR A 365 -9.45 -6.13 14.93
C THR A 365 -8.57 -4.94 14.59
N ASP A 366 -9.13 -3.86 14.03
CA ASP A 366 -8.43 -2.63 13.68
C ASP A 366 -9.27 -1.38 14.06
N LEU A 367 -9.19 -1.04 15.35
CA LEU A 367 -9.87 0.14 15.90
C LEU A 367 -9.41 1.44 15.24
N THR A 368 -8.15 1.53 14.84
CA THR A 368 -7.58 2.74 14.25
C THR A 368 -8.21 3.02 12.90
N SER A 369 -8.26 2.03 12.01
CA SER A 369 -8.93 2.15 10.72
C SER A 369 -10.43 2.42 10.86
N ALA A 370 -11.09 1.76 11.82
CA ALA A 370 -12.50 2.04 12.10
C ALA A 370 -12.76 3.48 12.56
N LYS A 371 -11.90 4.05 13.43
CA LYS A 371 -11.99 5.45 13.85
C LYS A 371 -11.81 6.43 12.69
N ARG A 372 -10.94 6.12 11.72
CA ARG A 372 -10.83 6.92 10.48
C ARG A 372 -12.10 6.83 9.65
N LEU A 373 -12.64 5.63 9.46
CA LEU A 373 -13.90 5.43 8.72
C LEU A 373 -15.06 6.18 9.37
N THR A 374 -15.17 6.20 10.70
CA THR A 374 -16.21 6.99 11.38
C THR A 374 -16.12 8.48 11.09
N ALA A 375 -14.92 9.03 10.83
CA ALA A 375 -14.77 10.45 10.49
C ALA A 375 -15.36 10.81 9.11
N GLU A 376 -15.56 9.83 8.23
CA GLU A 376 -16.13 10.01 6.89
C GLU A 376 -17.67 10.01 6.87
N PHE A 377 -18.32 9.60 7.96
CA PHE A 377 -19.79 9.62 8.05
C PHE A 377 -20.33 11.03 8.33
N PRO A 378 -21.58 11.31 7.92
CA PRO A 378 -22.28 12.53 8.34
C PRO A 378 -22.38 12.62 9.87
N LYS A 379 -21.90 13.75 10.43
CA LYS A 379 -21.74 13.94 11.89
C LYS A 379 -23.05 13.78 12.67
N ASP A 380 -24.15 14.19 12.07
CA ASP A 380 -25.51 14.14 12.63
C ASP A 380 -26.07 12.70 12.70
N ARG A 381 -25.55 11.77 11.89
CA ARG A 381 -26.00 10.37 11.83
C ARG A 381 -25.18 9.42 12.69
N LEU A 382 -23.98 9.83 13.12
CA LEU A 382 -23.02 8.98 13.83
C LEU A 382 -23.59 8.30 15.08
N ALA A 383 -24.25 9.06 15.96
CA ALA A 383 -24.80 8.50 17.20
C ALA A 383 -25.88 7.44 16.93
N ALA A 384 -26.69 7.63 15.88
CA ALA A 384 -27.76 6.71 15.50
C ALA A 384 -27.22 5.44 14.85
N LEU A 385 -26.20 5.56 13.99
CA LEU A 385 -25.59 4.45 13.25
C LEU A 385 -24.70 3.57 14.12
N PHE A 386 -24.03 4.13 15.11
CA PHE A 386 -23.04 3.45 15.95
C PHE A 386 -23.46 3.34 17.42
N ARG A 387 -24.76 3.11 17.67
CA ARG A 387 -25.25 2.81 19.03
C ARG A 387 -25.02 1.34 19.36
N VAL A 388 -24.49 1.06 20.55
CA VAL A 388 -24.51 -0.30 21.10
C VAL A 388 -25.97 -0.65 21.36
N GLN A 389 -26.53 -1.64 20.65
CA GLN A 389 -27.79 -2.23 21.06
C GLN A 389 -27.56 -2.92 22.41
N GLU A 390 -28.19 -2.41 23.47
CA GLU A 390 -28.37 -3.21 24.68
C GLU A 390 -29.10 -4.50 24.27
N ALA A 391 -28.58 -5.65 24.72
CA ALA A 391 -29.16 -6.95 24.41
C ALA A 391 -30.60 -7.00 24.96
N GLY A 392 -31.58 -6.69 24.10
CA GLY A 392 -32.95 -7.09 24.32
C GLY A 392 -33.04 -8.62 24.34
N PRO A 393 -34.06 -9.20 24.99
CA PRO A 393 -34.23 -10.65 25.04
C PRO A 393 -34.21 -11.22 23.62
N ALA A 394 -33.54 -12.36 23.46
CA ALA A 394 -33.34 -13.02 22.19
C ALA A 394 -34.64 -13.02 21.35
N PRO A 395 -34.59 -12.67 20.06
CA PRO A 395 -35.77 -12.79 19.22
C PRO A 395 -36.24 -14.24 19.27
N GLN A 396 -37.48 -14.45 19.71
CA GLN A 396 -38.14 -15.74 19.58
C GLN A 396 -38.00 -16.16 18.12
N PRO A 397 -37.70 -17.44 17.83
CA PRO A 397 -37.55 -17.90 16.47
C PRO A 397 -38.80 -17.49 15.69
N LEU A 398 -38.63 -16.66 14.66
CA LEU A 398 -39.69 -16.40 13.70
C LEU A 398 -40.13 -17.78 13.19
N ALA A 399 -41.34 -18.19 13.57
CA ALA A 399 -42.01 -19.30 12.92
C ALA A 399 -41.93 -19.03 11.42
N ALA A 400 -41.44 -20.02 10.67
CA ALA A 400 -41.23 -19.94 9.24
C ALA A 400 -42.43 -19.25 8.58
N ALA A 401 -42.21 -18.02 8.10
CA ALA A 401 -43.20 -17.33 7.30
C ALA A 401 -43.42 -18.20 6.07
N LYS A 402 -44.66 -18.67 5.89
CA LYS A 402 -45.08 -19.35 4.67
C LYS A 402 -44.75 -18.43 3.49
N PRO A 403 -44.21 -18.97 2.37
CA PRO A 403 -43.91 -18.15 1.21
C PRO A 403 -45.19 -17.45 0.74
N GLU A 404 -45.14 -16.13 0.66
CA GLU A 404 -46.19 -15.33 0.03
C GLU A 404 -46.34 -15.77 -1.44
N PRO A 405 -47.57 -15.96 -1.92
CA PRO A 405 -47.81 -16.35 -3.30
C PRO A 405 -47.47 -15.19 -4.24
N ALA A 406 -46.85 -15.53 -5.38
CA ALA A 406 -46.46 -14.59 -6.42
C ALA A 406 -47.62 -13.68 -6.86
N PRO A 407 -47.37 -12.39 -7.15
CA PRO A 407 -48.41 -11.48 -7.60
C PRO A 407 -48.96 -11.93 -8.95
N GLY A 408 -50.24 -12.29 -8.97
CA GLY A 408 -51.01 -12.54 -10.17
C GLY A 408 -51.31 -11.23 -10.93
N PRO A 409 -51.59 -11.31 -12.24
CA PRO A 409 -51.72 -10.13 -13.09
C PRO A 409 -52.95 -9.31 -12.73
N GLU A 410 -52.76 -8.00 -12.56
CA GLU A 410 -53.84 -7.03 -12.37
C GLU A 410 -54.77 -6.98 -13.58
N ARG A 411 -56.07 -7.14 -13.31
CA ARG A 411 -57.16 -7.00 -14.29
C ARG A 411 -57.43 -5.53 -14.56
N GLN A 412 -57.32 -5.12 -15.82
CA GLN A 412 -57.94 -3.88 -16.31
C GLN A 412 -59.46 -4.08 -16.51
N PRO A 413 -60.32 -3.10 -16.20
CA PRO A 413 -61.73 -3.13 -16.58
C PRO A 413 -61.93 -2.70 -18.04
N ALA A 414 -62.91 -3.33 -18.68
CA ALA A 414 -63.15 -3.39 -20.13
C ALA A 414 -63.79 -2.14 -20.75
N PRO A 415 -63.69 -1.99 -22.08
CA PRO A 415 -64.76 -1.45 -22.91
C PRO A 415 -65.40 -2.49 -23.84
N GLU A 416 -66.66 -2.19 -24.13
CA GLU A 416 -67.76 -2.87 -24.83
C GLU A 416 -67.50 -3.81 -26.02
N PHE A 417 -68.40 -4.80 -26.14
CA PHE A 417 -68.48 -5.81 -27.20
C PHE A 417 -69.60 -5.49 -28.21
N THR A 418 -69.38 -5.77 -29.50
CA THR A 418 -70.36 -6.29 -30.50
C THR A 418 -69.64 -6.70 -31.82
N PRO A 419 -70.19 -7.59 -32.68
CA PRO A 419 -69.70 -8.97 -32.81
C PRO A 419 -69.08 -9.34 -34.19
N ALA A 420 -68.44 -10.52 -34.21
CA ALA A 420 -67.64 -11.14 -35.29
C ALA A 420 -68.45 -11.66 -36.50
N PRO A 421 -67.75 -12.11 -37.58
CA PRO A 421 -67.89 -13.52 -37.94
C PRO A 421 -66.61 -14.30 -38.32
N GLN A 422 -66.69 -15.59 -37.97
CA GLN A 422 -65.91 -16.83 -38.17
C GLN A 422 -65.28 -17.08 -39.58
N PRO A 423 -64.28 -18.00 -39.77
CA PRO A 423 -64.32 -19.41 -39.31
C PRO A 423 -63.02 -20.08 -38.80
N ALA A 424 -63.23 -21.20 -38.11
CA ALA A 424 -62.26 -22.25 -37.74
C ALA A 424 -62.01 -23.20 -38.94
N PRO A 425 -61.30 -24.35 -38.81
CA PRO A 425 -60.34 -24.84 -37.79
C PRO A 425 -59.01 -25.34 -38.44
N GLN A 426 -58.03 -25.83 -37.65
CA GLN A 426 -57.45 -27.19 -37.82
C GLN A 426 -56.23 -27.46 -36.91
N LYS A 427 -56.19 -28.68 -36.38
CA LYS A 427 -55.14 -29.30 -35.56
C LYS A 427 -54.13 -30.06 -36.43
N ALA A 428 -52.86 -30.05 -36.00
CA ALA A 428 -51.76 -31.04 -36.08
C ALA A 428 -51.55 -31.89 -37.37
N PRO A 429 -50.28 -32.08 -37.81
CA PRO A 429 -49.46 -33.25 -37.40
C PRO A 429 -47.95 -32.88 -37.26
N GLY A 430 -46.98 -33.68 -36.77
CA GLY A 430 -46.86 -35.13 -36.69
C GLY A 430 -45.88 -35.67 -37.76
N LEU A 431 -44.63 -35.97 -37.33
CA LEU A 431 -43.60 -36.89 -37.86
C LEU A 431 -43.26 -37.04 -39.38
N GLN A 432 -41.98 -36.77 -39.67
CA GLN A 432 -40.94 -37.58 -40.38
C GLN A 432 -41.16 -38.20 -41.78
N THR A 433 -40.22 -37.90 -42.69
CA THR A 433 -39.28 -38.76 -43.50
C THR A 433 -38.80 -37.92 -44.71
N ALA A 434 -37.62 -38.03 -45.35
CA ALA A 434 -36.67 -39.12 -45.61
C ALA A 434 -35.26 -38.49 -45.89
N ALA A 435 -34.13 -39.09 -45.46
CA ALA A 435 -33.22 -39.99 -46.21
C ALA A 435 -32.14 -39.31 -47.09
N GLU A 436 -30.94 -39.93 -47.09
CA GLU A 436 -29.68 -39.63 -47.82
C GLU A 436 -28.79 -38.51 -47.23
N GLY A 437 -27.50 -38.64 -46.88
CA GLY A 437 -26.51 -39.71 -46.91
C GLY A 437 -25.17 -39.18 -47.47
N PHE A 438 -24.13 -38.93 -46.66
CA PHE A 438 -22.74 -38.76 -47.16
C PHE A 438 -21.65 -39.10 -46.12
N ARG A 439 -20.54 -39.69 -46.61
CA ARG A 439 -19.36 -40.26 -45.92
C ARG A 439 -18.09 -39.41 -46.11
N PHE A 440 -17.12 -39.63 -45.21
CA PHE A 440 -15.77 -39.08 -45.01
C PHE A 440 -14.70 -39.33 -46.10
N ILE A 441 -13.64 -38.50 -46.16
CA ILE A 441 -12.17 -38.80 -45.98
C ILE A 441 -11.26 -37.54 -46.18
N ASN A 442 -10.44 -37.23 -45.14
CA ASN A 442 -9.00 -36.86 -44.96
C ASN A 442 -8.03 -36.32 -46.10
N PRO A 443 -6.72 -35.96 -45.83
CA PRO A 443 -6.03 -34.72 -46.28
C PRO A 443 -4.78 -34.91 -47.19
N ALA A 444 -4.28 -33.85 -47.88
CA ALA A 444 -2.88 -33.72 -48.37
C ALA A 444 -2.65 -32.37 -49.10
N ALA A 445 -1.46 -31.78 -48.93
CA ALA A 445 -0.95 -30.58 -49.64
C ALA A 445 -0.43 -30.94 -51.07
N PRO A 446 -0.15 -29.99 -52.00
CA PRO A 446 0.91 -28.95 -51.88
C PRO A 446 0.58 -27.55 -52.46
N ALA A 447 1.42 -26.55 -52.13
CA ALA A 447 1.50 -25.24 -52.82
C ALA A 447 2.25 -25.37 -54.18
N PRO A 448 2.26 -24.40 -55.15
CA PRO A 448 2.90 -23.07 -54.94
C PRO A 448 2.43 -21.86 -55.82
N ALA A 449 2.88 -20.67 -55.39
CA ALA A 449 3.43 -19.51 -56.14
C ALA A 449 2.69 -18.80 -57.31
N LYS A 450 2.53 -17.46 -57.16
CA LYS A 450 3.04 -16.33 -58.01
C LYS A 450 2.18 -15.07 -57.73
N ALA A 451 2.67 -14.02 -57.06
CA ALA A 451 3.62 -12.97 -57.49
C ALA A 451 3.10 -12.07 -58.64
N ALA A 452 2.68 -10.83 -58.33
CA ALA A 452 3.12 -9.58 -58.97
C ALA A 452 2.35 -8.33 -58.44
N LYS A 453 3.11 -7.33 -57.95
CA LYS A 453 2.77 -5.89 -57.79
C LYS A 453 2.76 -5.20 -59.19
N PRO A 454 2.76 -3.84 -59.35
CA PRO A 454 2.32 -2.68 -58.53
C PRO A 454 1.33 -1.78 -59.34
N VAL A 455 0.85 -0.62 -58.86
CA VAL A 455 1.38 0.73 -59.23
C VAL A 455 0.58 1.82 -58.48
N GLN A 456 1.30 2.86 -58.05
CA GLN A 456 0.88 4.08 -57.37
C GLN A 456 0.04 5.01 -58.27
N LEU A 457 -0.69 5.96 -57.67
CA LEU A 457 -0.68 7.40 -58.03
C LEU A 457 -1.64 8.19 -57.09
N SER A 458 -1.10 9.22 -56.43
CA SER A 458 -1.85 10.38 -55.87
C SER A 458 -1.97 11.48 -56.96
N PRO A 459 -2.51 12.71 -56.75
CA PRO A 459 -3.42 13.26 -55.72
C PRO A 459 -4.60 14.10 -56.32
N ALA A 460 -5.57 14.56 -55.52
CA ALA A 460 -6.34 15.80 -55.81
C ALA A 460 -7.14 16.32 -54.59
N GLN A 461 -6.94 17.60 -54.26
CA GLN A 461 -7.86 18.53 -53.57
C GLN A 461 -8.61 19.36 -54.64
N PRO A 462 -9.50 20.35 -54.34
CA PRO A 462 -10.30 20.67 -53.12
C PRO A 462 -11.80 20.90 -53.46
N LEU A 463 -12.65 21.27 -52.48
CA LEU A 463 -13.60 22.41 -52.59
C LEU A 463 -14.42 22.61 -51.30
N THR A 464 -14.36 23.83 -50.78
CA THR A 464 -15.30 24.44 -49.82
C THR A 464 -16.61 24.82 -50.53
N PRO A 465 -17.68 25.12 -49.76
CA PRO A 465 -18.06 26.53 -49.66
C PRO A 465 -18.46 26.98 -48.24
N ALA A 466 -18.38 28.30 -48.04
CA ALA A 466 -18.74 29.03 -46.83
C ALA A 466 -20.14 29.68 -46.92
N ILE A 467 -20.56 30.32 -45.81
CA ILE A 467 -21.62 31.35 -45.62
C ILE A 467 -23.00 30.73 -45.25
N THR A 468 -23.75 31.08 -44.19
CA THR A 468 -23.83 32.23 -43.25
C THR A 468 -24.58 31.87 -41.95
N GLY A 469 -24.17 32.50 -40.84
CA GLY A 469 -25.00 33.22 -39.85
C GLY A 469 -26.25 32.59 -39.21
N ARG A 470 -26.15 32.19 -37.93
CA ARG A 470 -27.01 32.63 -36.82
C ARG A 470 -26.54 32.01 -35.50
N GLN A 471 -26.20 32.85 -34.52
CA GLN A 471 -26.25 32.46 -33.11
C GLN A 471 -27.71 32.25 -32.71
N PRO A 472 -27.99 31.26 -31.85
CA PRO A 472 -28.76 31.59 -30.66
C PRO A 472 -28.25 30.92 -29.37
N ALA A 473 -28.33 31.71 -28.31
CA ALA A 473 -28.61 31.36 -26.92
C ALA A 473 -27.63 30.42 -26.18
N THR A 474 -26.87 31.07 -25.30
CA THR A 474 -26.29 30.52 -24.07
C THR A 474 -27.29 29.67 -23.27
N ALA A 475 -27.00 28.38 -23.11
CA ALA A 475 -27.56 27.56 -22.05
C ALA A 475 -26.76 27.77 -20.74
N PRO A 476 -27.36 27.62 -19.55
CA PRO A 476 -26.70 27.94 -18.28
C PRO A 476 -25.51 27.00 -18.04
N ALA A 477 -24.42 27.57 -17.52
CA ALA A 477 -23.27 26.81 -17.07
C ALA A 477 -23.71 25.73 -16.07
N GLU A 478 -23.39 24.46 -16.38
CA GLU A 478 -23.39 23.40 -15.38
C GLU A 478 -22.45 23.80 -14.23
N PRO A 479 -22.82 23.54 -12.96
CA PRO A 479 -21.93 23.82 -11.84
C PRO A 479 -20.64 23.01 -12.03
N ALA A 480 -19.50 23.72 -11.95
CA ALA A 480 -18.18 23.12 -12.05
C ALA A 480 -18.10 21.89 -11.11
N PRO A 481 -17.60 20.73 -11.59
CA PRO A 481 -17.41 19.59 -10.73
C PRO A 481 -16.43 19.99 -9.62
N ALA A 482 -16.76 19.60 -8.39
CA ALA A 482 -15.91 19.80 -7.22
C ALA A 482 -14.47 19.31 -7.53
N PRO A 483 -13.43 20.02 -7.05
CA PRO A 483 -12.05 19.69 -7.38
C PRO A 483 -11.76 18.25 -6.96
N GLN A 484 -11.45 17.41 -7.95
CA GLN A 484 -10.95 16.07 -7.73
C GLN A 484 -9.59 16.20 -7.04
N ILE A 485 -9.51 15.79 -5.78
CA ILE A 485 -8.25 15.69 -5.06
C ILE A 485 -7.48 14.51 -5.66
N GLU A 486 -6.59 14.81 -6.61
CA GLU A 486 -5.57 13.89 -7.08
C GLU A 486 -4.43 13.83 -6.05
N ILE A 487 -4.36 12.72 -5.31
CA ILE A 487 -3.23 12.43 -4.45
C ILE A 487 -2.13 11.86 -5.34
N GLU A 488 -1.21 12.71 -5.79
CA GLU A 488 0.04 12.28 -6.42
C GLU A 488 0.94 11.64 -5.35
N THR A 489 1.37 10.39 -5.57
CA THR A 489 2.31 9.75 -4.65
C THR A 489 3.74 10.18 -4.98
N PHE A 490 4.62 10.23 -3.98
CA PHE A 490 6.04 10.53 -4.18
C PHE A 490 6.71 9.62 -5.24
N ARG A 491 6.17 8.42 -5.50
CA ARG A 491 6.61 7.50 -6.57
C ARG A 491 6.31 8.07 -7.96
N ASP A 492 5.17 8.73 -8.15
CA ASP A 492 4.76 9.33 -9.42
C ASP A 492 5.66 10.54 -9.78
N VAL A 493 6.07 11.30 -8.76
CA VAL A 493 6.95 12.48 -8.93
C VAL A 493 8.42 12.08 -9.10
N MET A 494 8.86 10.96 -8.51
CA MET A 494 10.23 10.46 -8.65
C MET A 494 10.52 9.82 -10.03
N HIS A 495 9.50 9.37 -10.75
CA HIS A 495 9.64 8.67 -12.05
C HIS A 495 9.23 9.51 -13.28
N SER A 496 8.93 10.82 -13.14
CA SER A 496 8.73 11.70 -14.30
C SER A 496 10.06 11.94 -15.03
N SER A 497 10.22 11.38 -16.22
CA SER A 497 11.49 11.35 -16.96
C SER A 497 11.69 12.51 -17.93
N SER A 498 10.77 13.47 -18.01
CA SER A 498 10.87 14.64 -18.88
C SER A 498 11.08 15.91 -18.06
N GLN A 499 12.07 16.71 -18.48
CA GLN A 499 12.24 18.07 -17.96
C GLN A 499 11.05 18.92 -18.38
N PRO A 500 10.52 19.78 -17.48
CA PRO A 500 9.53 20.75 -17.88
C PRO A 500 10.16 21.74 -18.86
N THR A 501 9.49 21.98 -19.98
CA THR A 501 9.81 23.05 -20.92
C THR A 501 9.65 24.42 -20.24
N GLU A 502 10.22 25.48 -20.83
CA GLU A 502 10.02 26.84 -20.33
C GLU A 502 8.53 27.21 -20.29
N GLU A 503 7.75 26.79 -21.29
CA GLU A 503 6.30 27.01 -21.33
C GLU A 503 5.55 26.28 -20.20
N GLU A 504 5.94 25.04 -19.89
CA GLU A 504 5.40 24.30 -18.74
C GLU A 504 5.80 24.96 -17.41
N SER A 505 7.04 25.46 -17.32
CA SER A 505 7.54 26.18 -16.15
C SER A 505 6.83 27.52 -15.93
N ARG A 506 6.40 28.20 -17.01
CA ARG A 506 5.58 29.41 -16.94
C ARG A 506 4.13 29.13 -16.51
N LYS A 507 3.60 27.95 -16.83
CA LYS A 507 2.26 27.50 -16.38
C LYS A 507 2.25 27.00 -14.94
N ASP A 508 3.42 26.72 -14.39
CA ASP A 508 3.59 26.27 -13.01
C ASP A 508 3.38 27.40 -11.99
N GLU A 509 2.48 27.21 -11.03
CA GLU A 509 2.08 28.25 -10.07
C GLU A 509 3.24 28.76 -9.19
N PHE A 510 4.22 27.91 -8.87
CA PHE A 510 5.35 28.30 -8.02
C PHE A 510 6.50 28.88 -8.84
N ILE A 511 6.88 28.22 -9.93
CA ILE A 511 8.01 28.61 -10.78
C ILE A 511 7.69 29.87 -11.57
N SER A 512 6.44 30.12 -11.95
CA SER A 512 6.02 31.38 -12.59
C SER A 512 6.38 32.64 -11.78
N ARG A 513 6.49 32.53 -10.44
CA ARG A 513 7.00 33.61 -9.57
C ARG A 513 8.43 34.03 -9.89
N ALA A 514 9.27 33.13 -10.39
CA ALA A 514 10.63 33.43 -10.82
C ALA A 514 10.65 34.47 -11.95
N PHE A 515 9.77 34.30 -12.94
CA PHE A 515 9.63 35.22 -14.08
C PHE A 515 8.99 36.53 -13.66
N LYS A 516 8.01 36.49 -12.75
CA LYS A 516 7.42 37.69 -12.18
C LYS A 516 8.46 38.53 -11.45
N LEU A 517 9.28 37.91 -10.59
CA LEU A 517 10.35 38.59 -9.88
C LEU A 517 11.39 39.17 -10.83
N ALA A 518 11.78 38.42 -11.86
CA ALA A 518 12.70 38.91 -12.88
C ALA A 518 12.15 40.17 -13.57
N SER A 519 10.90 40.12 -14.04
CA SER A 519 10.23 41.27 -14.67
C SER A 519 10.15 42.49 -13.74
N GLU A 520 9.79 42.30 -12.47
CA GLU A 520 9.75 43.40 -11.49
C GLU A 520 11.14 44.04 -11.29
N LEU A 521 12.20 43.23 -11.25
CA LEU A 521 13.57 43.72 -11.13
C LEU A 521 14.04 44.43 -12.41
N GLU A 522 13.63 43.95 -13.58
CA GLU A 522 13.90 44.61 -14.87
C GLU A 522 13.29 46.01 -14.92
N ASP A 523 12.03 46.13 -14.51
CA ASP A 523 11.32 47.42 -14.43
C ASP A 523 11.99 48.38 -13.44
N GLU A 524 12.46 47.88 -12.30
CA GLU A 524 13.10 48.69 -11.26
C GLU A 524 14.52 49.14 -11.60
N LEU A 525 15.29 48.31 -12.30
CA LEU A 525 16.72 48.54 -12.54
C LEU A 525 17.04 48.97 -13.97
N GLY A 526 16.07 48.95 -14.89
CA GLY A 526 16.22 49.40 -16.27
C GLY A 526 17.13 48.53 -17.14
N HIS A 527 17.38 47.27 -16.77
CA HIS A 527 18.17 46.32 -17.56
C HIS A 527 17.65 44.89 -17.38
N LYS A 528 17.95 44.01 -18.34
CA LYS A 528 17.48 42.61 -18.35
C LYS A 528 18.04 41.79 -17.19
N ILE A 529 17.17 41.00 -16.56
CA ILE A 529 17.51 40.11 -15.44
C ILE A 529 17.50 38.68 -15.96
N TYR A 530 18.70 38.14 -16.13
CA TYR A 530 18.89 36.76 -16.57
C TYR A 530 18.88 35.80 -15.37
N PHE A 531 18.43 34.57 -15.59
CA PHE A 531 18.56 33.47 -14.62
C PHE A 531 20.01 32.95 -14.58
N ASN A 532 20.91 33.78 -14.06
CA ASN A 532 22.32 33.51 -13.85
C ASN A 532 22.74 33.98 -12.43
N LEU A 533 24.04 33.96 -12.13
CA LEU A 533 24.54 34.38 -10.81
C LEU A 533 24.29 35.88 -10.54
N ASP A 534 24.35 36.74 -11.56
CA ASP A 534 24.12 38.18 -11.40
C ASP A 534 22.65 38.46 -11.08
N GLY A 535 21.71 37.83 -11.80
CA GLY A 535 20.29 37.92 -11.50
C GLY A 535 19.92 37.30 -10.15
N LEU A 536 20.59 36.21 -9.76
CA LEU A 536 20.41 35.62 -8.42
C LEU A 536 20.87 36.58 -7.32
N ASN A 537 21.99 37.27 -7.51
CA ASN A 537 22.46 38.29 -6.56
C ASN A 537 21.47 39.45 -6.42
N GLU A 538 20.78 39.83 -7.51
CA GLU A 538 19.77 40.88 -7.46
C GLU A 538 18.49 40.42 -6.75
N ALA A 539 18.01 39.21 -7.06
CA ALA A 539 16.90 38.59 -6.35
C ALA A 539 17.21 38.45 -4.84
N GLU A 540 18.44 38.06 -4.50
CA GLU A 540 18.92 37.98 -3.12
C GLU A 540 18.94 39.37 -2.45
N ARG A 541 19.47 40.40 -3.13
CA ARG A 541 19.51 41.77 -2.62
C ARG A 541 18.12 42.30 -2.28
N ARG A 542 17.15 42.11 -3.19
CA ARG A 542 15.74 42.50 -2.97
C ARG A 542 15.14 41.80 -1.76
N LEU A 543 15.38 40.49 -1.60
CA LEU A 543 14.94 39.73 -0.44
C LEU A 543 15.52 40.29 0.87
N ARG A 544 16.83 40.56 0.93
CA ARG A 544 17.47 41.11 2.14
C ARG A 544 16.87 42.46 2.53
N LEU A 545 16.71 43.36 1.55
CA LEU A 545 16.17 44.70 1.81
C LEU A 545 14.76 44.65 2.40
N LYS A 546 13.93 43.68 2.01
CA LYS A 546 12.58 43.46 2.59
C LYS A 546 12.62 43.06 4.07
N PHE A 547 13.66 42.36 4.51
CA PHE A 547 13.81 41.97 5.92
C PHE A 547 14.53 43.02 6.77
N ILE A 548 15.37 43.86 6.16
CA ILE A 548 16.04 44.98 6.85
C ILE A 548 15.08 46.15 7.06
N LYS A 549 14.21 46.46 6.08
CA LYS A 549 13.25 47.57 6.18
C LYS A 549 12.08 47.19 7.10
N SER A 550 11.85 47.96 8.16
CA SER A 550 10.86 47.74 9.22
C SER A 550 9.38 47.91 8.83
N GLY A 551 9.04 47.94 7.53
CA GLY A 551 7.69 48.23 7.03
C GLY A 551 6.97 47.06 6.33
N ALA A 552 7.62 45.92 6.09
CA ALA A 552 6.98 44.80 5.39
C ALA A 552 6.18 43.93 6.37
N GLY A 553 4.86 43.84 6.17
CA GLY A 553 3.99 42.91 6.88
C GLY A 553 4.38 41.44 6.62
N THR A 554 3.97 40.53 7.51
CA THR A 554 4.34 39.10 7.46
C THR A 554 4.01 38.44 6.11
N ALA A 555 2.89 38.79 5.48
CA ALA A 555 2.52 38.31 4.16
C ALA A 555 3.52 38.74 3.07
N GLY A 556 3.94 40.00 3.06
CA GLY A 556 4.90 40.52 2.09
C GLY A 556 6.30 39.91 2.25
N LYS A 557 6.70 39.54 3.48
CA LYS A 557 7.94 38.80 3.73
C LYS A 557 7.87 37.37 3.19
N LEU A 558 6.74 36.70 3.36
CA LEU A 558 6.50 35.36 2.83
C LEU A 558 6.52 35.34 1.30
N ASP A 559 5.89 36.32 0.65
CA ASP A 559 5.90 36.43 -0.81
C ASP A 559 7.31 36.67 -1.36
N ALA A 560 8.07 37.59 -0.76
CA ALA A 560 9.46 37.83 -1.16
C ALA A 560 10.33 36.55 -1.06
N VAL A 561 10.12 35.75 -0.01
CA VAL A 561 10.81 34.47 0.16
C VAL A 561 10.42 33.47 -0.92
N ARG A 562 9.12 33.35 -1.24
CA ARG A 562 8.62 32.46 -2.30
C ARG A 562 9.15 32.87 -3.67
N ASP A 563 9.20 34.17 -3.96
CA ASP A 563 9.69 34.71 -5.22
C ASP A 563 11.19 34.44 -5.41
N SER A 564 12.01 34.73 -4.41
CA SER A 564 13.45 34.44 -4.45
C SER A 564 13.74 32.94 -4.47
N ALA A 565 12.95 32.12 -3.76
CA ALA A 565 13.06 30.67 -3.82
C ALA A 565 12.72 30.11 -5.21
N ALA A 566 11.67 30.63 -5.84
CA ALA A 566 11.30 30.25 -7.20
C ALA A 566 12.40 30.63 -8.19
N PHE A 567 12.97 31.83 -8.08
CA PHE A 567 14.10 32.27 -8.89
C PHE A 567 15.30 31.31 -8.77
N LEU A 568 15.67 30.95 -7.54
CA LEU A 568 16.74 29.97 -7.30
C LEU A 568 16.40 28.60 -7.90
N CYS A 569 15.17 28.11 -7.72
CA CYS A 569 14.77 26.80 -8.26
C CYS A 569 14.83 26.78 -9.78
N TYR A 570 14.32 27.81 -10.45
CA TYR A 570 14.37 27.90 -11.90
C TYR A 570 15.80 28.04 -12.44
N PHE A 571 16.64 28.85 -11.78
CA PHE A 571 18.07 28.93 -12.07
C PHE A 571 18.75 27.56 -12.02
N LEU A 572 18.44 26.74 -11.01
CA LEU A 572 18.99 25.39 -10.87
C LEU A 572 18.41 24.38 -11.88
N GLN A 573 17.13 24.51 -12.24
CA GLN A 573 16.50 23.72 -13.31
C GLN A 573 17.23 23.96 -14.64
N GLU A 574 17.41 25.22 -15.02
CA GLU A 574 18.02 25.59 -16.30
C GLU A 574 19.50 25.21 -16.37
N ARG A 575 20.28 25.62 -15.36
CA ARG A 575 21.74 25.53 -15.39
C ARG A 575 22.28 24.16 -15.00
N HIS A 576 21.63 23.49 -14.06
CA HIS A 576 22.13 22.25 -13.46
C HIS A 576 21.20 21.05 -13.65
N LYS A 577 20.09 21.23 -14.39
CA LYS A 577 19.12 20.17 -14.70
C LYS A 577 18.51 19.55 -13.43
N GLY A 578 18.33 20.37 -12.40
CA GLY A 578 17.66 19.95 -11.16
C GLY A 578 16.16 19.75 -11.37
N ARG A 579 15.58 18.72 -10.75
CA ARG A 579 14.14 18.46 -10.78
C ARG A 579 13.53 18.77 -9.41
N LEU A 580 12.72 19.82 -9.34
CA LEU A 580 11.97 20.17 -8.12
C LEU A 580 10.80 19.20 -7.94
N ILE A 581 10.69 18.61 -6.76
CA ILE A 581 9.59 17.72 -6.39
C ILE A 581 8.66 18.49 -5.46
N LYS A 582 7.47 18.81 -5.97
CA LYS A 582 6.44 19.48 -5.18
C LYS A 582 5.67 18.45 -4.38
N LEU A 583 5.54 18.71 -3.09
CA LEU A 583 4.73 17.93 -2.17
C LEU A 583 3.43 18.72 -1.95
N ALA A 584 2.32 18.25 -2.52
CA ALA A 584 1.04 18.97 -2.50
C ALA A 584 0.57 19.30 -1.06
N ASP A 585 0.78 18.36 -0.14
CA ASP A 585 0.37 18.49 1.27
C ASP A 585 1.50 19.01 2.19
N PHE A 586 2.53 19.63 1.63
CA PHE A 586 3.66 20.13 2.40
C PHE A 586 4.09 21.52 1.94
N ASP A 587 4.48 22.35 2.91
CA ASP A 587 4.98 23.68 2.62
C ASP A 587 6.20 23.67 1.66
N PRO A 588 6.35 24.68 0.79
CA PRO A 588 7.42 24.70 -0.20
C PRO A 588 8.83 24.56 0.36
N TRP A 589 9.08 24.97 1.61
CA TRP A 589 10.40 24.82 2.24
C TRP A 589 10.88 23.37 2.30
N GLY A 590 9.98 22.40 2.34
CA GLY A 590 10.32 20.96 2.39
C GLY A 590 10.43 20.29 1.03
N TRP A 591 10.25 21.02 -0.08
CA TRP A 591 10.31 20.46 -1.43
C TRP A 591 11.76 20.16 -1.81
N PRO A 592 12.11 18.88 -2.06
CA PRO A 592 13.46 18.53 -2.46
C PRO A 592 13.65 18.82 -3.95
N MET A 593 14.88 19.17 -4.31
CA MET A 593 15.35 19.18 -5.68
C MET A 593 16.36 18.04 -5.88
N LEU A 594 16.15 17.28 -6.95
CA LEU A 594 16.94 16.11 -7.28
C LEU A 594 17.86 16.40 -8.47
N PHE A 595 19.08 15.90 -8.38
CA PHE A 595 20.04 15.90 -9.47
C PHE A 595 20.46 14.44 -9.70
N ASP A 596 20.15 13.93 -10.89
CA ASP A 596 20.49 12.56 -11.30
C ASP A 596 21.47 12.63 -12.47
N GLN A 597 22.73 12.29 -12.21
CA GLN A 597 23.80 12.19 -13.20
C GLN A 597 24.44 10.80 -13.11
N PRO A 598 25.05 10.27 -14.18
CA PRO A 598 25.74 8.97 -14.12
C PRO A 598 26.76 8.94 -12.98
N GLY A 599 26.52 8.09 -11.98
CA GLY A 599 27.39 7.94 -10.81
C GLY A 599 27.17 8.95 -9.66
N LEU A 600 26.17 9.85 -9.74
CA LEU A 600 25.85 10.81 -8.69
C LEU A 600 24.35 11.05 -8.57
N LYS A 601 23.79 10.73 -7.38
CA LYS A 601 22.44 11.13 -6.99
C LYS A 601 22.52 12.12 -5.83
N LEU A 602 22.09 13.35 -6.07
CA LEU A 602 22.12 14.42 -5.06
C LEU A 602 20.71 14.97 -4.80
N VAL A 603 20.37 15.07 -3.52
CA VAL A 603 19.15 15.71 -3.03
C VAL A 603 19.53 16.93 -2.21
N THR A 604 18.90 18.07 -2.50
CA THR A 604 19.09 19.35 -1.78
C THR A 604 17.78 20.12 -1.69
N TYR A 605 17.71 21.15 -0.84
CA TYR A 605 16.48 21.90 -0.53
C TYR A 605 16.63 23.39 -0.85
N PRO A 606 16.57 23.80 -2.13
CA PRO A 606 16.83 25.19 -2.52
C PRO A 606 15.80 26.15 -1.95
N VAL A 607 14.52 25.77 -1.89
CA VAL A 607 13.46 26.63 -1.32
C VAL A 607 13.76 26.98 0.14
N GLN A 608 14.23 26.00 0.93
CA GLN A 608 14.61 26.21 2.32
C GLN A 608 15.71 27.27 2.49
N ARG A 609 16.60 27.44 1.51
CA ARG A 609 17.70 28.43 1.57
C ARG A 609 17.25 29.87 1.57
N ALA A 610 16.13 30.17 0.94
CA ALA A 610 15.44 31.45 1.09
C ALA A 610 14.51 31.44 2.31
N TRP A 611 13.84 30.31 2.57
CA TRP A 611 12.87 30.17 3.66
C TRP A 611 13.44 30.37 5.06
N LYS A 612 14.73 30.09 5.25
CA LYS A 612 15.43 30.34 6.54
C LYS A 612 15.28 31.78 7.04
N MET A 613 15.07 32.75 6.14
CA MET A 613 14.77 34.15 6.48
C MET A 613 13.54 34.32 7.36
N LEU A 614 12.56 33.41 7.25
CA LEU A 614 11.35 33.44 8.07
C LEU A 614 11.55 32.82 9.46
N TRP A 615 12.62 32.04 9.64
CA TRP A 615 12.88 31.30 10.88
C TRP A 615 13.98 31.93 11.74
N GLN A 616 14.86 32.71 11.11
CA GLN A 616 16.02 33.31 11.76
C GLN A 616 15.76 34.79 12.06
N GLU A 617 16.17 35.23 13.24
CA GLU A 617 16.11 36.64 13.63
C GLU A 617 17.16 37.48 12.91
N THR A 618 18.23 36.85 12.41
CA THR A 618 19.35 37.51 11.74
C THR A 618 19.28 37.37 10.23
N VAL A 619 19.53 38.47 9.53
CA VAL A 619 19.62 38.50 8.06
C VAL A 619 20.99 37.94 7.64
N PRO A 620 21.06 36.94 6.74
CA PRO A 620 22.30 36.38 6.24
C PRO A 620 23.21 37.40 5.54
N GLU A 621 24.51 37.08 5.53
CA GLU A 621 25.53 37.83 4.79
C GLU A 621 25.21 37.90 3.29
N PRO A 622 25.57 38.99 2.59
CA PRO A 622 25.44 39.06 1.13
C PRO A 622 26.15 37.88 0.43
N GLY A 623 25.51 37.35 -0.61
CA GLY A 623 25.99 36.26 -1.46
C GLY A 623 25.77 34.86 -0.90
N TRP A 624 24.92 34.65 0.10
CA TRP A 624 24.72 33.30 0.67
C TRP A 624 24.06 32.33 -0.32
N LEU A 625 23.18 32.81 -1.20
CA LEU A 625 22.59 31.98 -2.24
C LEU A 625 23.66 31.62 -3.29
N THR A 626 24.54 32.58 -3.61
CA THR A 626 25.69 32.35 -4.49
C THR A 626 26.68 31.34 -3.89
N LYS A 627 26.98 31.42 -2.58
CA LYS A 627 27.79 30.42 -1.87
C LYS A 627 27.15 29.02 -1.96
N TYR A 628 25.84 28.91 -1.77
CA TYR A 628 25.10 27.66 -1.91
C TYR A 628 25.15 27.10 -3.34
N THR A 629 24.93 27.93 -4.37
CA THR A 629 24.96 27.49 -5.76
C THR A 629 26.35 27.07 -6.22
N ASN A 630 27.40 27.75 -5.74
CA ASN A 630 28.78 27.36 -6.03
C ASN A 630 29.11 26.02 -5.39
N TRP A 631 28.76 25.83 -4.12
CA TRP A 631 28.91 24.52 -3.47
C TRP A 631 28.19 23.41 -4.25
N LEU A 632 26.94 23.65 -4.67
CA LEU A 632 26.18 22.67 -5.43
C LEU A 632 26.84 22.35 -6.77
N ALA A 633 27.30 23.38 -7.49
CA ALA A 633 27.99 23.22 -8.77
C ALA A 633 29.30 22.42 -8.62
N ASP A 634 30.07 22.68 -7.56
CA ASP A 634 31.30 21.92 -7.26
C ASP A 634 30.96 20.48 -6.88
N ARG A 635 29.91 20.27 -6.09
CA ARG A 635 29.44 18.95 -5.68
C ARG A 635 29.01 18.09 -6.87
N LEU A 636 28.35 18.69 -7.86
CA LEU A 636 27.94 18.00 -9.09
C LEU A 636 29.12 17.61 -9.98
N LYS A 637 30.27 18.30 -9.88
CA LYS A 637 31.49 17.99 -10.65
C LYS A 637 32.42 17.02 -9.94
N GLN A 638 32.32 16.90 -8.62
CA GLN A 638 33.27 16.16 -7.81
C GLN A 638 33.18 14.64 -8.05
N GLN A 639 34.28 14.05 -8.52
CA GLN A 639 34.54 12.61 -8.52
C GLN A 639 35.94 12.36 -7.92
N PRO A 640 36.13 11.40 -6.99
CA PRO A 640 35.17 10.42 -6.47
C PRO A 640 34.18 10.98 -5.42
N SER A 641 33.17 10.18 -5.05
CA SER A 641 32.22 10.50 -3.97
C SER A 641 32.97 10.73 -2.63
N PRO A 642 32.47 11.60 -1.73
CA PRO A 642 33.12 11.84 -0.46
C PRO A 642 33.06 10.64 0.44
N VAL A 643 34.03 10.59 1.36
CA VAL A 643 34.06 9.63 2.46
C VAL A 643 32.79 9.76 3.28
N CYS A 644 32.12 8.64 3.52
CA CYS A 644 30.85 8.56 4.25
C CYS A 644 30.82 7.41 5.26
N GLY A 645 29.75 7.32 6.06
CA GLY A 645 29.51 6.19 6.96
C GLY A 645 30.60 5.98 8.02
N ALA A 646 30.90 4.72 8.30
CA ALA A 646 31.89 4.33 9.32
C ALA A 646 33.32 4.76 8.95
N GLU A 647 33.63 4.89 7.65
CA GLU A 647 34.92 5.40 7.20
C GLU A 647 35.08 6.88 7.55
N ALA A 648 34.04 7.69 7.29
CA ALA A 648 34.05 9.11 7.64
C ALA A 648 34.15 9.35 9.15
N ALA A 649 33.46 8.52 9.95
CA ALA A 649 33.55 8.61 11.41
C ALA A 649 34.96 8.26 11.92
N ARG A 650 35.60 7.22 11.36
CA ARG A 650 36.99 6.86 11.69
C ARG A 650 37.98 7.94 11.28
N ALA A 651 37.80 8.52 10.10
CA ALA A 651 38.62 9.59 9.56
C ALA A 651 38.28 10.98 10.14
N LYS A 652 37.23 11.10 10.96
CA LYS A 652 36.71 12.37 11.51
C LYS A 652 36.46 13.42 10.42
N VAL A 653 35.80 12.99 9.35
CA VAL A 653 35.44 13.84 8.20
C VAL A 653 34.01 14.34 8.38
N CYS A 654 33.88 15.65 8.58
CA CYS A 654 32.58 16.34 8.64
C CYS A 654 32.06 16.62 7.21
N SER A 655 30.76 16.49 6.99
CA SER A 655 30.14 16.90 5.73
C SER A 655 30.18 18.42 5.58
N HIS A 656 30.08 18.87 4.33
CA HIS A 656 29.98 20.30 4.04
C HIS A 656 28.77 20.93 4.76
N PRO A 657 28.86 22.18 5.28
CA PRO A 657 27.76 22.83 6.01
C PRO A 657 26.42 22.85 5.25
N GLU A 658 26.46 23.07 3.93
CA GLU A 658 25.25 23.02 3.09
C GLU A 658 24.61 21.62 3.04
N LYS A 659 25.42 20.56 3.09
CA LYS A 659 24.91 19.19 3.15
C LYS A 659 24.29 18.89 4.51
N ILE A 660 24.89 19.40 5.59
CA ILE A 660 24.32 19.33 6.93
C ILE A 660 22.98 20.08 6.99
N ALA A 661 22.88 21.26 6.35
CA ALA A 661 21.63 22.00 6.25
C ALA A 661 20.55 21.21 5.48
N ASP A 662 20.93 20.47 4.44
CA ASP A 662 20.01 19.55 3.74
C ASP A 662 19.52 18.43 4.67
N ALA A 663 20.42 17.79 5.43
CA ALA A 663 20.03 16.74 6.38
C ALA A 663 19.15 17.28 7.52
N GLN A 664 19.40 18.50 8.00
CA GLN A 664 18.54 19.18 8.98
C GLN A 664 17.17 19.50 8.42
N THR A 665 17.09 19.95 7.17
CA THR A 665 15.82 20.22 6.49
C THR A 665 15.04 18.93 6.31
N GLU A 666 15.72 17.87 5.88
CA GLU A 666 15.12 16.56 5.75
C GLU A 666 14.61 16.03 7.09
N HIS A 667 15.42 16.16 8.14
CA HIS A 667 15.02 15.76 9.48
C HIS A 667 13.77 16.52 9.94
N LYS A 668 13.71 17.85 9.76
CA LYS A 668 12.52 18.65 10.10
C LYS A 668 11.29 18.19 9.31
N ARG A 669 11.44 17.94 8.02
CA ARG A 669 10.37 17.42 7.16
C ARG A 669 9.87 16.07 7.65
N MET A 670 10.79 15.17 8.00
CA MET A 670 10.44 13.87 8.55
C MET A 670 9.76 13.99 9.90
N MET A 671 10.16 14.92 10.77
CA MET A 671 9.46 15.14 12.05
C MET A 671 8.01 15.60 11.86
N VAL A 672 7.71 16.43 10.85
CA VAL A 672 6.32 16.78 10.51
C VAL A 672 5.56 15.56 10.00
N LEU A 673 6.16 14.75 9.12
CA LEU A 673 5.55 13.50 8.66
C LEU A 673 5.29 12.52 9.82
N ILE A 674 6.25 12.37 10.74
CA ILE A 674 6.13 11.53 11.93
C ILE A 674 4.93 11.93 12.79
N SER A 675 4.67 13.23 12.93
CA SER A 675 3.51 13.69 13.69
C SER A 675 2.16 13.39 13.02
N SER A 676 2.12 13.17 11.70
CA SER A 676 0.88 12.88 10.97
C SER A 676 0.64 11.40 10.71
N LEU A 677 1.67 10.56 10.80
CA LEU A 677 1.56 9.11 10.63
C LEU A 677 1.04 8.43 11.89
N ASN A 678 0.13 7.47 11.75
CA ASN A 678 -0.45 6.76 12.91
C ASN A 678 0.54 5.81 13.56
N GLU A 679 1.48 5.29 12.79
CA GLU A 679 2.50 4.34 13.21
C GLU A 679 3.54 4.99 14.14
N THR A 680 3.71 6.31 14.06
CA THR A 680 4.79 7.05 14.75
C THR A 680 4.30 8.21 15.62
N SER A 681 3.10 8.75 15.40
CA SER A 681 2.57 9.90 16.17
C SER A 681 2.42 9.65 17.67
N GLY A 682 2.23 8.39 18.09
CA GLY A 682 2.15 7.99 19.51
C GLY A 682 3.51 7.82 20.21
N ILE A 683 4.62 8.04 19.51
CA ILE A 683 5.99 7.86 20.02
C ILE A 683 6.55 9.19 20.51
N GLU A 684 6.76 9.28 21.82
CA GLU A 684 7.31 10.47 22.47
C GLU A 684 8.83 10.59 22.27
N LEU A 685 9.35 11.82 22.34
CA LEU A 685 10.79 12.07 22.31
C LEU A 685 11.39 11.86 23.71
N GLY A 686 11.65 10.60 24.07
CA GLY A 686 12.32 10.22 25.31
C GLY A 686 12.39 8.70 25.48
N ARG A 687 12.84 8.24 26.66
CA ARG A 687 13.04 6.82 26.96
C ARG A 687 11.76 5.97 26.83
N SER A 688 10.60 6.49 27.23
CA SER A 688 9.29 5.84 27.05
C SER A 688 8.99 5.59 25.57
N GLY A 689 9.26 6.59 24.71
CA GLY A 689 9.09 6.48 23.27
C GLY A 689 10.08 5.52 22.62
N LEU A 690 11.31 5.41 23.13
CA LEU A 690 12.29 4.44 22.65
C LEU A 690 11.76 2.99 22.78
N LEU A 691 11.14 2.66 23.91
CA LEU A 691 10.52 1.35 24.12
C LEU A 691 9.32 1.11 23.20
N LYS A 692 8.45 2.13 23.02
CA LYS A 692 7.34 2.06 22.07
C LYS A 692 7.85 1.81 20.63
N MET A 693 8.91 2.51 20.24
CA MET A 693 9.56 2.38 18.95
C MET A 693 10.18 0.98 18.75
N GLU A 694 10.88 0.46 19.75
CA GLU A 694 11.44 -0.89 19.69
C GLU A 694 10.35 -1.95 19.53
N ASN A 695 9.26 -1.84 20.29
CA ASN A 695 8.11 -2.73 20.16
C ASN A 695 7.46 -2.62 18.77
N ALA A 696 7.30 -1.40 18.25
CA ALA A 696 6.77 -1.18 16.92
C ALA A 696 7.66 -1.81 15.83
N ILE A 697 8.99 -1.73 15.98
CA ILE A 697 9.93 -2.39 15.06
C ILE A 697 9.81 -3.91 15.16
N ARG A 698 9.67 -4.45 16.37
CA ARG A 698 9.50 -5.90 16.61
C ARG A 698 8.22 -6.45 15.99
N ILE A 699 7.12 -5.69 16.07
CA ILE A 699 5.81 -6.09 15.53
C ILE A 699 5.80 -5.98 14.01
N ASN A 700 6.30 -4.86 13.46
CA ASN A 700 6.07 -4.51 12.05
C ASN A 700 7.15 -5.03 11.09
N PHE A 701 8.33 -5.44 11.60
CA PHE A 701 9.45 -5.88 10.77
C PHE A 701 9.93 -7.25 11.18
N ARG A 702 10.28 -8.09 10.20
CA ARG A 702 10.85 -9.43 10.43
C ARG A 702 12.35 -9.40 10.07
N PRO A 703 13.26 -10.01 10.87
CA PRO A 703 14.71 -9.97 10.67
C PRO A 703 15.18 -10.43 9.29
N ASP A 704 14.55 -11.51 8.81
CA ASP A 704 14.98 -12.23 7.60
C ASP A 704 14.28 -11.74 6.33
N ILE A 705 13.32 -10.81 6.47
CA ILE A 705 12.61 -10.18 5.36
C ILE A 705 12.92 -8.69 5.38
N PRO A 706 13.56 -8.16 4.33
CA PRO A 706 13.75 -6.74 4.24
C PRO A 706 12.40 -6.03 4.12
N PRO A 707 12.31 -4.80 4.65
CA PRO A 707 11.08 -4.03 4.63
C PRO A 707 10.52 -3.81 3.22
N THR A 708 9.18 -3.73 3.11
CA THR A 708 8.53 -3.18 1.92
C THR A 708 8.95 -1.72 1.68
N ALA A 709 8.66 -1.14 0.52
CA ALA A 709 8.97 0.28 0.27
C ALA A 709 8.39 1.23 1.33
N ASP A 710 7.17 0.96 1.82
CA ASP A 710 6.57 1.72 2.93
C ASP A 710 7.19 1.35 4.28
N GLY A 711 7.59 0.10 4.46
CA GLY A 711 8.39 -0.33 5.60
C GLY A 711 9.72 0.43 5.71
N TRP A 712 10.44 0.63 4.60
CA TRP A 712 11.67 1.42 4.57
C TRP A 712 11.43 2.88 4.95
N LYS A 713 10.34 3.50 4.45
CA LYS A 713 9.95 4.85 4.87
C LYS A 713 9.68 4.92 6.36
N LEU A 714 8.99 3.92 6.90
CA LEU A 714 8.68 3.83 8.32
C LEU A 714 9.94 3.64 9.18
N LEU A 715 10.89 2.80 8.75
CA LEU A 715 12.19 2.68 9.41
C LEU A 715 12.97 3.99 9.39
N ARG A 716 12.96 4.72 8.27
CA ARG A 716 13.58 6.05 8.19
C ARG A 716 12.92 7.04 9.15
N CYS A 717 11.60 6.97 9.33
CA CYS A 717 10.88 7.74 10.33
C CYS A 717 11.35 7.41 11.75
N TYR A 718 11.45 6.12 12.11
CA TYR A 718 12.03 5.70 13.40
C TYR A 718 13.48 6.16 13.56
N GLY A 719 14.27 6.15 12.49
CA GLY A 719 15.64 6.68 12.47
C GLY A 719 15.69 8.17 12.83
N HIS A 720 14.80 8.98 12.25
CA HIS A 720 14.70 10.40 12.61
C HIS A 720 14.11 10.63 14.00
N LEU A 721 13.21 9.78 14.49
CA LEU A 721 12.77 9.79 15.89
C LEU A 721 13.95 9.54 16.84
N LEU A 722 14.78 8.53 16.56
CA LEU A 722 15.99 8.28 17.34
C LEU A 722 16.95 9.47 17.27
N ALA A 723 17.16 10.05 16.08
CA ALA A 723 17.99 11.25 15.93
C ALA A 723 17.45 12.43 16.78
N ALA A 724 16.14 12.63 16.85
CA ALA A 724 15.50 13.65 17.68
C ALA A 724 15.69 13.39 19.18
N ILE A 725 15.56 12.14 19.63
CA ILE A 725 15.87 11.73 21.01
C ILE A 725 17.35 12.02 21.32
N LEU A 726 18.26 11.64 20.42
CA LEU A 726 19.69 11.87 20.61
C LEU A 726 20.05 13.36 20.66
N ALA A 727 19.43 14.19 19.82
CA ALA A 727 19.60 15.64 19.85
C ALA A 727 19.07 16.24 21.16
N LYS A 728 17.90 15.79 21.63
CA LYS A 728 17.26 16.30 22.86
C LYS A 728 18.05 15.93 24.11
N ASP A 729 18.34 14.64 24.28
CA ASP A 729 18.83 14.06 25.53
C ASP A 729 20.37 14.10 25.63
N PHE A 730 21.07 13.97 24.50
CA PHE A 730 22.53 13.91 24.45
C PHE A 730 23.18 15.09 23.72
N LYS A 731 22.39 16.06 23.22
CA LYS A 731 22.89 17.21 22.44
C LYS A 731 23.67 16.79 21.20
N ALA A 732 23.26 15.68 20.59
CA ALA A 732 23.85 15.18 19.35
C ALA A 732 23.62 16.17 18.21
N THR A 733 24.63 16.38 17.37
CA THR A 733 24.54 17.22 16.16
C THR A 733 24.95 16.42 14.92
N TRP A 734 24.23 16.58 13.81
CA TRP A 734 24.61 15.98 12.52
C TRP A 734 26.06 16.29 12.17
N TYR A 735 26.80 15.29 11.69
CA TYR A 735 28.25 15.38 11.44
C TYR A 735 28.63 14.99 10.02
N ASN A 736 28.50 13.70 9.67
CA ASN A 736 28.67 13.23 8.29
C ASN A 736 27.34 12.67 7.78
N VAL A 737 26.83 13.26 6.70
CA VAL A 737 25.53 13.00 6.07
C VAL A 737 25.69 12.85 4.55
N ASP A 738 26.89 12.47 4.12
CA ASP A 738 27.17 12.05 2.75
C ASP A 738 26.82 10.56 2.58
N GLY A 739 26.51 10.15 1.35
CA GLY A 739 26.11 8.77 1.05
C GLY A 739 24.68 8.44 1.47
N GLU A 740 24.43 7.13 1.63
CA GLU A 740 23.13 6.60 2.02
C GLU A 740 22.76 6.95 3.46
N ASP A 741 21.46 7.11 3.71
CA ASP A 741 20.93 7.62 4.98
C ASP A 741 21.26 6.75 6.20
N GLY A 742 21.39 5.43 6.00
CA GLY A 742 21.85 4.49 7.02
C GLY A 742 23.27 4.77 7.52
N GLY A 743 24.11 5.42 6.69
CA GLY A 743 25.46 5.84 7.03
C GLY A 743 25.55 7.22 7.69
N TRP A 744 24.43 7.94 7.84
CA TRP A 744 24.45 9.27 8.43
C TRP A 744 24.79 9.21 9.92
N SER A 745 25.67 10.11 10.35
CA SER A 745 26.20 10.17 11.69
C SER A 745 25.89 11.50 12.39
N MET A 746 25.71 11.42 13.70
CA MET A 746 25.72 12.56 14.60
C MET A 746 26.91 12.44 15.55
N GLN A 747 27.44 13.58 16.00
CA GLN A 747 28.48 13.66 17.01
C GLN A 747 27.90 14.13 18.34
N LEU A 748 28.27 13.45 19.43
CA LEU A 748 27.95 13.82 20.80
C LEU A 748 28.99 14.82 21.35
N PRO A 749 28.69 15.58 22.42
CA PRO A 749 29.63 16.54 23.01
C PRO A 749 31.00 15.95 23.38
N TRP A 750 31.03 14.68 23.80
CA TRP A 750 32.26 13.93 24.12
C TRP A 750 32.90 13.21 22.93
N LYS A 751 32.59 13.64 21.70
CA LYS A 751 33.21 13.19 20.43
C LYS A 751 32.92 11.74 20.02
N THR A 752 31.97 11.07 20.67
CA THR A 752 31.40 9.81 20.19
C THR A 752 30.51 10.04 18.98
N PHE A 753 30.62 9.17 17.98
CA PHE A 753 29.77 9.17 16.79
C PHE A 753 28.64 8.14 16.94
N VAL A 754 27.44 8.53 16.52
CA VAL A 754 26.23 7.69 16.56
C VAL A 754 25.55 7.72 15.20
N PHE A 755 24.96 6.59 14.80
CA PHE A 755 24.32 6.40 13.49
C PHE A 755 22.83 6.11 13.71
N PRO A 756 21.97 7.12 13.87
CA PRO A 756 20.59 6.91 14.31
C PRO A 756 19.79 6.04 13.33
N LEU A 757 19.84 6.34 12.03
CA LEU A 757 19.11 5.57 11.01
C LEU A 757 19.68 4.15 10.89
N GLY A 758 21.01 4.03 10.78
CA GLY A 758 21.68 2.72 10.75
C GLY A 758 21.39 1.86 11.98
N LYS A 759 21.29 2.44 13.18
CA LYS A 759 20.95 1.71 14.40
C LYS A 759 19.52 1.17 14.36
N ILE A 760 18.57 1.92 13.84
CA ILE A 760 17.20 1.46 13.63
C ILE A 760 17.15 0.34 12.59
N TYR A 761 17.85 0.48 11.46
CA TYR A 761 17.91 -0.56 10.43
C TYR A 761 18.49 -1.86 11.00
N LYS A 762 19.57 -1.76 11.78
CA LYS A 762 20.17 -2.89 12.49
C LYS A 762 19.24 -3.50 13.54
N THR A 763 18.44 -2.69 14.22
CA THR A 763 17.43 -3.17 15.17
C THR A 763 16.33 -3.97 14.47
N ALA A 764 15.89 -3.51 13.30
CA ALA A 764 14.91 -4.21 12.49
C ALA A 764 15.44 -5.57 12.00
N SER A 765 16.69 -5.61 11.53
CA SER A 765 17.30 -6.82 10.94
C SER A 765 17.90 -7.80 11.95
N LEU A 766 18.47 -7.34 13.07
CA LEU A 766 19.19 -8.20 14.02
C LEU A 766 18.52 -8.31 15.39
N ARG A 767 17.40 -7.62 15.61
CA ARG A 767 16.74 -7.52 16.92
C ARG A 767 17.66 -6.98 18.02
N ASP A 768 18.58 -6.09 17.66
CA ASP A 768 19.40 -5.33 18.61
C ASP A 768 18.50 -4.60 19.64
N ASP A 769 18.94 -4.57 20.90
CA ASP A 769 18.23 -3.86 21.98
C ASP A 769 18.52 -2.34 21.89
N LEU A 770 17.47 -1.54 21.69
CA LEU A 770 17.58 -0.07 21.60
C LEU A 770 17.72 0.55 22.97
N ASN A 771 17.05 0.00 23.99
CA ASN A 771 17.14 0.49 25.35
C ASN A 771 18.56 0.26 25.91
N ALA A 772 19.15 -0.92 25.71
CA ALA A 772 20.54 -1.19 26.10
C ALA A 772 21.52 -0.22 25.40
N TYR A 773 21.30 0.07 24.12
CA TYR A 773 22.09 1.08 23.39
C TYR A 773 21.97 2.47 24.01
N TYR A 774 20.77 2.88 24.42
CA TYR A 774 20.54 4.16 25.09
C TYR A 774 21.20 4.24 26.47
N GLU A 775 21.15 3.16 27.27
CA GLU A 775 21.82 3.12 28.58
C GLU A 775 23.33 3.31 28.47
N VAL A 776 23.98 2.69 27.46
CA VAL A 776 25.42 2.89 27.21
C VAL A 776 25.73 4.37 26.94
N LEU A 777 24.90 5.05 26.14
CA LEU A 777 25.08 6.49 25.89
C LEU A 777 24.82 7.35 27.13
N LEU A 778 23.91 6.92 28.00
CA LEU A 778 23.62 7.59 29.27
C LEU A 778 24.79 7.48 30.25
N GLU A 779 25.38 6.29 30.37
CA GLU A 779 26.60 6.09 31.16
C GLU A 779 27.76 6.96 30.65
N ASP A 780 27.97 6.99 29.34
CA ASP A 780 28.98 7.85 28.70
C ASP A 780 28.77 9.34 29.02
N LYS A 781 27.51 9.80 28.95
CA LYS A 781 27.14 11.17 29.32
C LYS A 781 27.47 11.47 30.78
N LEU A 782 27.13 10.57 31.70
CA LEU A 782 27.40 10.74 33.14
C LEU A 782 28.91 10.78 33.42
N ARG A 783 29.70 9.93 32.76
CA ARG A 783 31.18 9.94 32.84
C ARG A 783 31.78 11.23 32.29
N TYR A 784 31.22 11.78 31.21
CA TYR A 784 31.66 13.06 30.67
C TYR A 784 31.35 14.22 31.62
N GLN A 785 30.16 14.24 32.20
CA GLN A 785 29.74 15.26 33.18
C GLN A 785 30.57 15.23 34.45
N SER A 786 30.88 14.04 34.98
CA SER A 786 31.74 13.94 36.17
C SER A 786 33.17 14.43 35.91
N ARG A 787 33.73 14.18 34.72
CA ARG A 787 35.04 14.70 34.30
C ARG A 787 35.05 16.21 34.11
N THR A 788 33.99 16.78 33.54
CA THR A 788 33.89 18.24 33.35
C THR A 788 33.61 18.99 34.66
N GLN A 789 32.87 18.38 35.60
CA GLN A 789 32.66 18.94 36.95
C GLN A 789 33.91 18.80 37.85
N GLY A 790 34.67 17.71 37.72
CA GLY A 790 35.95 17.52 38.44
C GLY A 790 37.09 18.45 37.98
N LEU A 791 36.96 19.09 36.81
CA LEU A 791 37.88 20.13 36.32
C LEU A 791 37.51 21.56 36.78
N ILE A 792 36.40 21.71 37.52
CA ILE A 792 35.84 23.01 37.97
C ILE A 792 35.68 23.06 39.52
N GLY A 793 36.13 22.03 40.26
CA GLY A 793 36.28 22.09 41.73
C GLY A 793 37.64 22.70 42.12
N PRO A 794 37.74 23.42 43.26
CA PRO A 794 38.82 24.38 43.56
C PRO A 794 40.23 23.79 43.57
#